data_AF-A0A2G6J6E0-F1
#
_entry.id   AF-A0A2G6J6E0-F1
#
_cell.length_a   1.000
_cell.length_b   1.000
_cell.length_c   1.000
_cell.angle_alpha   90.00
_cell.angle_beta   90.00
_cell.angle_gamma   90.00
#
_symmetry.space_group_name_H-M   'P 1'
#
loop_
_entity.id
_entity.type
_entity.pdbx_description
1 polymer ?
#
loop_
_entity_poly.entity_id
_entity_poly.type
_entity_poly.pdbx_seq_one_letter_code
_entity_poly.pdbx_strand_id
1 'polypeptide(L)'
;MARRSTLIITPLLLLVVGAAGCPDDDTHPGPDAVVPSDVITPLPDGQTCTPGAVLECIEEGGQGIIVCSDAGDSTLVQNCAGSDVCVQGDCRSLGSGQICYPGTVDSCKIEGAKEAIFCNNSGTGYVEGVCVGDDGNQSMCKGGACTTCQPGFRKCAHDQLVVQCNGDGSAYEAFQECNGIDQVCTGRFCEELCVQNIKFASYIGCDYWGTDLDNAFVPGGRGYYDAQGAQYAIAVANPPDSPLAAVIEINMLEGGVITPVPYDSAGDPLPSEPLRPGELRVYKLPRRDINGTELAPKAYQVSSSVPIIAYQFNPLENENVFSNDASLLLPSSLLGREYVVMTREQTFDTLRGYLTVVAVMPGETTVSVTVTASTEEGVARAGTDDEEVIAHMAPGTTKIFTLEQFDVLNIETGAPGADLTGSRILANRRVAVFGGSEAANAPNTARCIDIDELTGEGVCEWDPDISCRNLMDCVNAGLNTCCADHLEQQLFPVKTWGASYVATKSWDRGLERDIWRIMAAEDNTKIVLVPPQAGVSVPILDRGEWFEFESAQNFEIHAQDGKPILVGQFLAAQDAPDPNIGGIANQGDAGTGDPAFMLAIPVEQYRTDFVVLVPAEYEDNYINVTAPTGAAVLVDGEEILDGFFTVVGSGEYSVYRQRLEPGTHTVTASEPAGVLVYGYDQYVSYAYTGGLDLNDINKETPFTASDD
;
A
#
# COMPACT_ATOMS: atom_id res chain seq x y z
N MET A 1 -31.84 19.37 47.19
CA MET A 1 -30.77 19.77 48.13
C MET A 1 -29.79 20.61 47.33
N ALA A 2 -29.73 21.95 47.40
CA ALA A 2 -29.35 22.81 48.55
C ALA A 2 -28.01 22.32 49.14
N ARG A 3 -26.88 23.04 49.19
CA ARG A 3 -26.48 24.46 49.32
C ARG A 3 -25.02 24.57 48.80
N ARG A 4 -24.53 25.60 48.10
CA ARG A 4 -24.19 26.99 48.50
C ARG A 4 -23.33 27.15 49.77
N SER A 5 -22.15 27.76 49.61
CA SER A 5 -21.61 28.91 50.37
C SER A 5 -20.17 29.17 49.88
N THR A 6 -19.82 30.24 49.13
CA THR A 6 -19.88 31.71 49.38
C THR A 6 -18.77 32.21 50.31
N LEU A 7 -17.92 33.13 49.80
CA LEU A 7 -17.57 34.44 50.40
C LEU A 7 -16.81 35.26 49.30
N ILE A 8 -17.30 36.40 48.75
CA ILE A 8 -17.50 37.78 49.32
C ILE A 8 -16.15 38.54 49.44
N ILE A 9 -15.88 39.80 49.06
CA ILE A 9 -16.54 41.00 48.46
C ILE A 9 -15.39 42.01 48.15
N THR A 10 -15.26 42.52 46.89
CA THR A 10 -15.24 43.93 46.37
C THR A 10 -14.80 45.15 47.25
N PRO A 11 -14.67 46.40 46.74
CA PRO A 11 -14.19 46.97 45.44
C PRO A 11 -13.37 48.30 45.59
N LEU A 12 -12.79 48.84 44.49
CA LEU A 12 -12.56 50.27 44.11
C LEU A 12 -11.54 50.25 42.95
N LEU A 13 -11.62 50.97 41.83
CA LEU A 13 -11.84 52.42 41.67
C LEU A 13 -12.12 52.76 40.17
N LEU A 14 -12.89 53.84 40.02
CA LEU A 14 -13.36 54.65 38.88
C LEU A 14 -12.73 54.59 37.48
N LEU A 15 -13.63 54.74 36.50
CA LEU A 15 -13.44 55.35 35.17
C LEU A 15 -12.77 56.74 35.24
N VAL A 16 -11.85 57.00 34.31
CA VAL A 16 -11.72 58.31 33.64
C VAL A 16 -11.47 58.07 32.15
N VAL A 17 -12.39 58.56 31.32
CA VAL A 17 -12.24 58.74 29.88
C VAL A 17 -11.38 59.98 29.67
N GLY A 18 -10.19 59.80 29.11
CA GLY A 18 -9.32 60.89 28.68
C GLY A 18 -9.26 60.91 27.15
N ALA A 19 -10.00 61.84 26.54
CA ALA A 19 -9.80 62.23 25.16
C ALA A 19 -8.45 62.96 25.05
N ALA A 20 -7.52 62.40 24.29
CA ALA A 20 -6.36 63.14 23.78
C ALA A 20 -6.52 63.20 22.26
N GLY A 21 -6.73 64.42 21.77
CA GLY A 21 -6.83 64.70 20.34
C GLY A 21 -5.51 64.37 19.64
N CYS A 22 -5.64 63.75 18.47
CA CYS A 22 -4.58 63.72 17.47
C CYS A 22 -4.29 65.16 17.03
N PRO A 23 -3.04 65.63 17.04
CA PRO A 23 -2.65 66.76 16.21
C PRO A 23 -2.64 66.27 14.76
N ASP A 24 -3.42 66.92 13.91
CA ASP A 24 -3.18 66.95 12.47
C ASP A 24 -1.77 67.53 12.26
N ASP A 25 -0.85 66.72 11.76
CA ASP A 25 0.40 67.21 11.17
C ASP A 25 0.58 66.53 9.81
N ASP A 26 -0.24 67.00 8.86
CA ASP A 26 0.02 66.88 7.42
C ASP A 26 1.26 67.74 7.11
N THR A 27 2.45 67.15 7.29
CA THR A 27 3.66 67.61 6.60
C THR A 27 4.37 66.42 6.00
N HIS A 28 4.03 66.11 4.75
CA HIS A 28 4.96 65.41 3.86
C HIS A 28 6.24 66.24 3.72
N PRO A 29 7.44 65.68 3.99
CA PRO A 29 8.66 66.28 3.48
C PRO A 29 8.68 66.11 1.96
N GLY A 30 8.94 67.19 1.24
CA GLY A 30 9.25 67.13 -0.20
C GLY A 30 10.57 66.39 -0.46
N PRO A 31 10.89 66.08 -1.73
CA PRO A 31 11.95 65.14 -2.14
C PRO A 31 13.39 65.62 -1.90
N ASP A 32 13.63 66.60 -1.03
CA ASP A 32 14.96 67.18 -0.74
C ASP A 32 15.31 67.09 0.76
N ALA A 33 14.98 65.98 1.43
CA ALA A 33 15.44 65.74 2.79
C ALA A 33 16.90 65.26 2.79
N VAL A 34 17.83 66.21 2.97
CA VAL A 34 19.25 65.92 3.21
C VAL A 34 19.37 65.09 4.49
N VAL A 35 19.69 63.80 4.35
CA VAL A 35 20.07 62.93 5.47
C VAL A 35 21.32 63.53 6.14
N PRO A 36 21.42 63.62 7.47
CA PRO A 36 22.62 64.14 8.13
C PRO A 36 23.82 63.28 7.73
N SER A 37 24.68 63.85 6.89
CA SER A 37 26.00 63.31 6.59
C SER A 37 26.79 63.31 7.91
N ASP A 38 27.51 62.23 8.21
CA ASP A 38 28.43 62.07 9.36
C ASP A 38 27.90 61.27 10.59
N VAL A 39 26.95 60.35 10.42
CA VAL A 39 26.77 59.28 11.41
C VAL A 39 27.84 58.22 11.17
N ILE A 40 28.80 58.11 12.10
CA ILE A 40 29.89 57.12 12.06
C ILE A 40 29.54 55.95 12.96
N THR A 41 29.45 54.76 12.39
CA THR A 41 29.17 53.51 13.13
C THR A 41 30.38 52.58 13.03
N PRO A 42 31.01 52.17 14.16
CA PRO A 42 32.09 51.19 14.14
C PRO A 42 31.62 49.84 13.59
N LEU A 43 32.47 49.14 12.83
CA LEU A 43 32.20 47.76 12.43
C LEU A 43 32.36 46.78 13.62
N PRO A 44 31.67 45.62 13.61
CA PRO A 44 31.86 44.57 14.61
C PRO A 44 33.32 44.09 14.71
N ASP A 45 33.75 43.70 15.91
CA ASP A 45 35.13 43.27 16.18
C ASP A 45 35.62 42.20 15.19
N GLY A 46 36.69 42.51 14.44
CA GLY A 46 37.32 41.61 13.48
C GLY A 46 36.85 41.73 12.02
N GLN A 47 35.86 42.58 11.73
CA GLN A 47 35.45 42.89 10.36
C GLN A 47 36.16 44.15 9.81
N THR A 48 36.50 44.13 8.52
CA THR A 48 37.02 45.29 7.78
C THR A 48 36.28 45.39 6.46
N CYS A 49 36.07 46.61 5.97
CA CYS A 49 35.50 46.87 4.65
C CYS A 49 36.53 47.56 3.75
N THR A 50 36.31 47.54 2.43
CA THR A 50 37.20 48.22 1.50
C THR A 50 36.95 49.73 1.57
N PRO A 51 37.95 50.56 1.92
CA PRO A 51 37.77 52.02 2.03
C PRO A 51 37.07 52.64 0.82
N GLY A 52 36.01 53.42 1.06
CA GLY A 52 35.23 54.08 0.01
C GLY A 52 34.27 53.18 -0.78
N ALA A 53 34.18 51.88 -0.46
CA ALA A 53 33.17 51.01 -1.07
C ALA A 53 31.77 51.35 -0.53
N VAL A 54 30.80 51.48 -1.42
CA VAL A 54 29.38 51.52 -1.04
C VAL A 54 28.99 50.13 -0.55
N LEU A 55 28.41 50.07 0.65
CA LEU A 55 28.06 48.82 1.32
C LEU A 55 26.58 48.50 1.13
N GLU A 56 25.72 49.52 1.23
CA GLU A 56 24.27 49.39 1.07
C GLU A 56 23.60 50.73 0.76
N CYS A 57 22.43 50.68 0.14
CA CYS A 57 21.56 51.83 -0.03
C CYS A 57 20.76 52.08 1.27
N ILE A 58 20.58 53.35 1.66
CA ILE A 58 19.67 53.68 2.76
C ILE A 58 18.22 53.43 2.32
N GLU A 59 17.92 53.79 1.08
CA GLU A 59 16.64 53.60 0.40
C GLU A 59 16.93 53.31 -1.08
N GLU A 60 16.38 52.22 -1.62
CA GLU A 60 16.54 51.86 -3.04
C GLU A 60 15.87 52.91 -3.94
N GLY A 61 16.62 53.48 -4.87
CA GLY A 61 16.17 54.61 -5.70
C GLY A 61 16.27 55.98 -5.01
N GLY A 62 16.69 56.04 -3.74
CA GLY A 62 17.04 57.28 -3.05
C GLY A 62 18.50 57.68 -3.27
N GLN A 63 18.90 58.87 -2.82
CA GLN A 63 20.30 59.31 -2.95
C GLN A 63 21.23 58.81 -1.83
N GLY A 64 20.67 58.35 -0.71
CA GLY A 64 21.44 57.98 0.49
C GLY A 64 22.16 56.64 0.35
N ILE A 65 23.43 56.61 0.75
CA ILE A 65 24.32 55.45 0.74
C ILE A 65 25.04 55.28 2.07
N ILE A 66 25.36 54.04 2.42
CA ILE A 66 26.29 53.71 3.51
C ILE A 66 27.60 53.27 2.87
N VAL A 67 28.68 53.97 3.22
CA VAL A 67 30.00 53.80 2.61
C VAL A 67 31.01 53.40 3.68
N CYS A 68 31.93 52.52 3.32
CA CYS A 68 33.07 52.19 4.17
C CYS A 68 33.97 53.40 4.39
N SER A 69 34.35 53.66 5.65
CA SER A 69 35.26 54.76 5.99
C SER A 69 36.64 54.59 5.35
N ASP A 70 37.37 55.70 5.21
CA ASP A 70 38.73 55.69 4.67
C ASP A 70 39.71 54.81 5.48
N ALA A 71 39.40 54.57 6.76
CA ALA A 71 40.18 53.71 7.65
C ALA A 71 39.81 52.22 7.51
N GLY A 72 38.69 51.88 6.86
CA GLY A 72 38.22 50.50 6.64
C GLY A 72 37.60 49.83 7.88
N ASP A 73 37.38 50.58 8.96
CA ASP A 73 36.99 50.08 10.29
C ASP A 73 35.60 50.55 10.75
N SER A 74 34.92 51.37 9.95
CA SER A 74 33.67 52.03 10.30
C SER A 74 32.83 52.31 9.05
N THR A 75 31.53 52.53 9.22
CA THR A 75 30.60 52.93 8.16
C THR A 75 30.18 54.39 8.32
N LEU A 76 29.97 55.05 7.18
CA LEU A 76 29.61 56.47 7.06
C LEU A 76 28.38 56.61 6.18
N VAL A 77 27.42 57.43 6.60
CA VAL A 77 26.27 57.81 5.76
C VAL A 77 26.67 58.96 4.81
N GLN A 78 26.52 58.75 3.50
CA GLN A 78 26.78 59.73 2.44
C GLN A 78 25.64 59.75 1.42
N ASN A 79 25.71 60.67 0.45
CA ASN A 79 24.81 60.66 -0.72
C ASN A 79 25.60 60.31 -1.99
N CYS A 80 24.91 59.67 -2.94
CA CYS A 80 25.40 59.51 -4.29
C CYS A 80 25.73 60.86 -4.94
N ALA A 81 26.70 60.85 -5.85
CA ALA A 81 27.15 62.08 -6.51
C ALA A 81 26.08 62.64 -7.46
N GLY A 82 25.80 63.94 -7.36
CA GLY A 82 24.88 64.61 -8.29
C GLY A 82 23.43 64.16 -8.10
N SER A 83 22.78 63.75 -9.19
CA SER A 83 21.41 63.21 -9.21
C SER A 83 21.38 61.68 -9.32
N ASP A 84 22.51 61.02 -9.02
CA ASP A 84 22.57 59.57 -8.99
C ASP A 84 21.74 59.06 -7.81
N VAL A 85 21.14 57.90 -8.01
CA VAL A 85 20.36 57.18 -7.02
C VAL A 85 21.06 55.87 -6.69
N CYS A 86 20.97 55.42 -5.44
CA CYS A 86 21.52 54.15 -5.04
C CYS A 86 20.60 53.02 -5.50
N VAL A 87 21.16 52.05 -6.20
CA VAL A 87 20.46 50.85 -6.65
C VAL A 87 21.36 49.64 -6.44
N GLN A 88 20.91 48.68 -5.63
CA GLN A 88 21.65 47.46 -5.29
C GLN A 88 23.05 47.74 -4.74
N GLY A 89 23.18 48.75 -3.87
CA GLY A 89 24.46 49.13 -3.28
C GLY A 89 25.42 49.87 -4.23
N ASP A 90 24.95 50.35 -5.39
CA ASP A 90 25.74 51.15 -6.32
C ASP A 90 25.04 52.47 -6.66
N CYS A 91 25.79 53.58 -6.73
CA CYS A 91 25.27 54.83 -7.27
C CYS A 91 25.14 54.76 -8.78
N ARG A 92 23.91 54.91 -9.29
CA ARG A 92 23.59 54.87 -10.72
C ARG A 92 22.91 56.15 -11.17
N SER A 93 23.31 56.65 -12.33
CA SER A 93 22.68 57.82 -12.94
C SER A 93 21.32 57.49 -13.55
N LEU A 94 20.33 58.35 -13.31
CA LEU A 94 19.05 58.32 -13.99
C LEU A 94 19.21 58.80 -15.45
N GLY A 95 18.54 58.12 -16.38
CA GLY A 95 18.47 58.51 -17.78
C GLY A 95 17.67 59.80 -17.98
N SER A 96 17.79 60.40 -19.17
CA SER A 96 17.08 61.66 -19.49
C SER A 96 15.55 61.46 -19.41
N GLY A 97 14.90 62.21 -18.51
CA GLY A 97 13.45 62.16 -18.29
C GLY A 97 13.00 61.08 -17.29
N GLN A 98 13.92 60.31 -16.70
CA GLN A 98 13.60 59.38 -15.63
C GLN A 98 13.52 60.10 -14.28
N ILE A 99 12.51 59.75 -13.49
CA ILE A 99 12.27 60.26 -12.13
C ILE A 99 12.56 59.20 -11.06
N CYS A 100 12.66 57.93 -11.48
CA CYS A 100 12.97 56.78 -10.63
C CYS A 100 13.71 55.74 -11.49
N TYR A 101 14.40 54.79 -10.85
CA TYR A 101 15.10 53.73 -11.55
C TYR A 101 14.13 52.57 -11.87
N PRO A 102 13.98 52.14 -13.14
CA PRO A 102 13.02 51.10 -13.51
C PRO A 102 13.11 49.85 -12.64
N GLY A 103 11.98 49.41 -12.09
CA GLY A 103 11.87 48.21 -11.25
C GLY A 103 12.14 48.41 -9.76
N THR A 104 12.60 49.57 -9.30
CA THR A 104 12.73 49.84 -7.86
C THR A 104 11.36 50.01 -7.20
N VAL A 105 11.28 49.68 -5.91
CA VAL A 105 10.09 49.89 -5.09
C VAL A 105 10.11 51.31 -4.56
N ASP A 106 8.98 52.00 -4.65
CA ASP A 106 8.78 53.33 -4.08
C ASP A 106 8.16 53.25 -2.68
N SER A 107 7.05 52.52 -2.57
CA SER A 107 6.31 52.43 -1.33
C SER A 107 5.43 51.18 -1.28
N CYS A 108 5.10 50.77 -0.06
CA CYS A 108 4.16 49.68 0.17
C CYS A 108 2.74 50.20 0.06
N LYS A 109 1.90 49.54 -0.74
CA LYS A 109 0.48 49.89 -0.86
C LYS A 109 -0.27 49.58 0.44
N ILE A 110 0.07 48.44 1.04
CA ILE A 110 -0.34 48.06 2.40
C ILE A 110 0.89 47.43 3.07
N GLU A 111 1.31 47.97 4.21
CA GLU A 111 2.46 47.46 4.95
C GLU A 111 2.24 45.98 5.35
N GLY A 112 3.18 45.11 4.95
CA GLY A 112 3.09 43.66 5.16
C GLY A 112 2.20 42.91 4.16
N ALA A 113 1.65 43.57 3.13
CA ALA A 113 0.96 42.92 2.03
C ALA A 113 1.89 42.64 0.84
N LYS A 114 1.40 41.90 -0.16
CA LYS A 114 2.19 41.60 -1.38
C LYS A 114 2.26 42.78 -2.35
N GLU A 115 1.40 43.77 -2.22
CA GLU A 115 1.24 44.84 -3.19
C GLU A 115 2.16 46.03 -2.88
N ALA A 116 2.91 46.48 -3.88
CA ALA A 116 3.80 47.62 -3.78
C ALA A 116 3.67 48.52 -5.02
N ILE A 117 4.16 49.75 -4.89
CA ILE A 117 4.25 50.72 -5.96
C ILE A 117 5.66 50.64 -6.53
N PHE A 118 5.79 50.30 -7.81
CA PHE A 118 7.06 50.13 -8.51
C PHE A 118 7.30 51.24 -9.51
N CYS A 119 8.56 51.60 -9.71
CA CYS A 119 8.96 52.41 -10.85
C CYS A 119 8.74 51.63 -12.16
N ASN A 120 8.02 52.24 -13.11
CA ASN A 120 7.71 51.60 -14.39
C ASN A 120 8.96 51.37 -15.26
N ASN A 121 8.85 50.50 -16.27
CA ASN A 121 9.97 50.13 -17.15
C ASN A 121 10.64 51.32 -17.86
N SER A 122 9.91 52.42 -18.08
CA SER A 122 10.44 53.64 -18.69
C SER A 122 11.17 54.56 -17.68
N GLY A 123 10.99 54.36 -16.38
CA GLY A 123 11.53 55.22 -15.33
C GLY A 123 10.79 56.55 -15.17
N THR A 124 9.63 56.72 -15.82
CA THR A 124 8.93 58.01 -15.95
C THR A 124 7.69 58.13 -15.04
N GLY A 125 7.40 57.12 -14.24
CA GLY A 125 6.21 57.06 -13.40
C GLY A 125 6.11 55.74 -12.64
N TYR A 126 5.10 55.65 -11.78
CA TYR A 126 4.91 54.52 -10.88
C TYR A 126 3.69 53.68 -11.27
N VAL A 127 3.76 52.38 -11.03
CA VAL A 127 2.72 51.40 -11.33
C VAL A 127 2.55 50.44 -10.16
N GLU A 128 1.34 49.93 -9.94
CA GLU A 128 1.11 48.88 -8.95
C GLU A 128 1.68 47.54 -9.44
N GLY A 129 2.27 46.79 -8.53
CA GLY A 129 2.78 45.45 -8.77
C GLY A 129 2.75 44.60 -7.50
N VAL A 130 3.27 43.38 -7.61
CA VAL A 130 3.39 42.44 -6.50
C VAL A 130 4.86 42.16 -6.20
N CYS A 131 5.23 42.21 -4.93
CA CYS A 131 6.53 41.74 -4.46
C CYS A 131 6.67 40.24 -4.69
N VAL A 132 7.80 39.87 -5.30
CA VAL A 132 8.18 38.49 -5.58
C VAL A 132 9.59 38.33 -5.04
N GLY A 133 9.81 37.28 -4.23
CA GLY A 133 11.14 36.99 -3.70
C GLY A 133 12.09 36.50 -4.80
N ASP A 134 13.38 36.46 -4.52
CA ASP A 134 14.43 36.11 -5.51
C ASP A 134 14.20 34.76 -6.23
N ASP A 135 13.59 33.79 -5.54
CA ASP A 135 13.27 32.47 -6.08
C ASP A 135 11.84 32.38 -6.68
N GLY A 136 11.15 33.51 -6.88
CA GLY A 136 9.73 33.51 -7.28
C GLY A 136 8.73 33.24 -6.14
N ASN A 137 9.22 33.17 -4.90
CA ASN A 137 8.43 32.82 -3.71
C ASN A 137 7.51 33.95 -3.23
N GLN A 138 6.64 33.63 -2.26
CA GLN A 138 5.77 34.61 -1.60
C GLN A 138 6.60 35.61 -0.79
N SER A 139 6.70 36.83 -1.28
CA SER A 139 7.32 38.00 -0.63
C SER A 139 6.25 39.01 -0.20
N MET A 140 6.62 39.99 0.61
CA MET A 140 5.77 41.12 0.99
C MET A 140 6.53 42.43 0.92
N CYS A 141 5.80 43.53 0.83
CA CYS A 141 6.37 44.86 0.97
C CYS A 141 6.45 45.24 2.45
N LYS A 142 7.64 45.59 2.93
CA LYS A 142 7.88 46.05 4.29
C LYS A 142 8.97 47.13 4.28
N GLY A 143 8.71 48.26 4.93
CA GLY A 143 9.67 49.37 5.01
C GLY A 143 10.05 49.96 3.65
N GLY A 144 9.11 49.99 2.70
CA GLY A 144 9.36 50.55 1.35
C GLY A 144 10.14 49.64 0.40
N ALA A 145 10.44 48.40 0.80
CA ALA A 145 11.13 47.42 -0.04
C ALA A 145 10.38 46.08 -0.08
N CYS A 146 10.58 45.31 -1.15
CA CYS A 146 10.14 43.92 -1.17
C CYS A 146 11.10 43.05 -0.36
N THR A 147 10.56 42.26 0.56
CA THR A 147 11.35 41.30 1.33
C THR A 147 11.79 40.11 0.46
N THR A 148 12.77 39.34 0.90
CA THR A 148 13.16 38.09 0.23
C THR A 148 12.05 37.05 0.34
N CYS A 149 11.38 37.01 1.50
CA CYS A 149 10.31 36.06 1.79
C CYS A 149 9.29 36.63 2.78
N GLN A 150 8.13 35.99 2.87
CA GLN A 150 7.12 36.30 3.88
C GLN A 150 7.57 35.81 5.27
N PRO A 151 7.72 36.67 6.29
CA PRO A 151 8.09 36.27 7.64
C PRO A 151 7.25 35.13 8.18
N GLY A 152 7.92 34.14 8.75
CA GLY A 152 7.29 32.93 9.29
C GLY A 152 6.89 31.88 8.23
N PHE A 153 6.97 32.18 6.93
CA PHE A 153 6.73 31.21 5.87
C PHE A 153 7.78 30.11 5.89
N ARG A 154 7.35 28.86 5.76
CA ARG A 154 8.21 27.67 5.74
C ARG A 154 8.27 27.06 4.35
N LYS A 155 9.43 26.52 3.99
CA LYS A 155 9.64 25.71 2.80
C LYS A 155 10.71 24.65 3.06
N CYS A 156 10.74 23.63 2.22
CA CYS A 156 11.87 22.70 2.19
C CYS A 156 13.04 23.34 1.43
N ALA A 157 14.21 23.38 2.06
CA ALA A 157 15.46 23.70 1.37
C ALA A 157 15.98 22.47 0.60
N HIS A 158 15.83 21.29 1.20
CA HIS A 158 16.03 19.96 0.61
C HIS A 158 15.27 18.94 1.48
N ASP A 159 15.33 17.66 1.14
CA ASP A 159 14.53 16.58 1.74
C ASP A 159 14.75 16.35 3.23
N GLN A 160 15.74 17.01 3.84
CA GLN A 160 16.08 16.87 5.26
C GLN A 160 16.04 18.20 6.03
N LEU A 161 15.72 19.32 5.38
CA LEU A 161 15.77 20.62 6.03
C LEU A 161 14.56 21.49 5.67
N VAL A 162 13.75 21.79 6.69
CA VAL A 162 12.78 22.87 6.66
C VAL A 162 13.50 24.17 7.01
N VAL A 163 13.33 25.18 6.15
CA VAL A 163 13.75 26.54 6.44
C VAL A 163 12.55 27.44 6.68
N GLN A 164 12.69 28.41 7.59
CA GLN A 164 11.68 29.41 7.89
C GLN A 164 12.22 30.80 7.60
N CYS A 165 11.39 31.62 6.96
CA CYS A 165 11.69 33.03 6.76
C CYS A 165 11.74 33.75 8.11
N ASN A 166 12.83 34.48 8.36
CA ASN A 166 13.04 35.23 9.59
C ASN A 166 12.03 36.39 9.76
N GLY A 167 11.99 37.00 10.95
CA GLY A 167 10.94 37.96 11.33
C GLY A 167 10.93 39.27 10.53
N ASP A 168 12.05 39.64 9.94
CA ASP A 168 12.17 40.83 9.07
C ASP A 168 11.94 40.52 7.59
N GLY A 169 11.98 39.25 7.19
CA GLY A 169 11.74 38.81 5.81
C GLY A 169 12.99 38.81 4.93
N SER A 170 14.17 39.07 5.51
CA SER A 170 15.43 39.21 4.79
C SER A 170 16.01 37.89 4.31
N ALA A 171 15.76 36.77 5.02
CA ALA A 171 16.35 35.48 4.68
C ALA A 171 15.55 34.28 5.19
N TYR A 172 15.81 33.13 4.58
CA TYR A 172 15.42 31.83 5.11
C TYR A 172 16.51 31.28 6.03
N GLU A 173 16.13 30.86 7.22
CA GLU A 173 17.00 30.27 8.23
C GLU A 173 16.60 28.82 8.51
N ALA A 174 17.55 27.98 8.93
CA ALA A 174 17.28 26.60 9.33
C ALA A 174 16.23 26.59 10.47
N PHE A 175 15.12 25.88 10.25
CA PHE A 175 14.01 25.81 11.19
C PHE A 175 13.92 24.44 11.86
N GLN A 176 13.94 23.38 11.04
CA GLN A 176 13.83 22.01 11.52
C GLN A 176 14.58 21.07 10.56
N GLU A 177 15.41 20.18 11.13
CA GLU A 177 15.99 19.06 10.40
C GLU A 177 15.07 17.84 10.55
N CYS A 178 14.78 17.19 9.42
CA CYS A 178 14.06 15.91 9.41
C CYS A 178 15.06 14.80 9.76
N ASN A 179 14.64 13.78 10.50
CA ASN A 179 15.56 12.76 10.99
C ASN A 179 16.19 11.91 9.87
N GLY A 180 15.63 11.95 8.65
CA GLY A 180 16.14 11.19 7.49
C GLY A 180 16.06 9.68 7.66
N ILE A 181 15.22 9.20 8.59
CA ILE A 181 14.98 7.77 8.88
C ILE A 181 13.58 7.40 8.43
N ASP A 182 12.57 8.11 8.94
CA ASP A 182 11.15 7.95 8.61
C ASP A 182 10.50 9.27 8.18
N GLN A 183 11.23 10.39 8.30
CA GLN A 183 10.78 11.73 7.94
C GLN A 183 11.60 12.34 6.80
N VAL A 184 10.87 12.94 5.86
CA VAL A 184 11.45 13.81 4.82
C VAL A 184 10.69 15.14 4.78
N CYS A 185 11.34 16.17 4.26
CA CYS A 185 10.73 17.47 4.07
C CYS A 185 9.86 17.47 2.80
N THR A 186 8.55 17.47 2.98
CA THR A 186 7.57 17.62 1.88
C THR A 186 6.78 18.89 2.06
N GLY A 187 6.78 19.73 1.03
CA GLY A 187 6.11 21.03 1.04
C GLY A 187 6.71 22.02 2.04
N ARG A 188 6.34 21.93 3.32
CA ARG A 188 6.69 22.91 4.37
C ARG A 188 7.04 22.31 5.74
N PHE A 189 6.95 21.00 5.90
CA PHE A 189 7.14 20.33 7.19
C PHE A 189 7.91 19.03 6.99
N CYS A 190 8.54 18.54 8.06
CA CYS A 190 8.98 17.15 8.11
C CYS A 190 7.75 16.27 8.28
N GLU A 191 7.48 15.44 7.28
CA GLU A 191 6.35 14.51 7.29
C GLU A 191 6.86 13.07 7.40
N GLU A 192 6.19 12.28 8.24
CA GLU A 192 6.44 10.85 8.37
C GLU A 192 5.89 10.11 7.16
N LEU A 193 6.77 9.41 6.44
CA LEU A 193 6.45 8.75 5.17
C LEU A 193 5.31 7.73 5.33
N CYS A 194 5.33 6.95 6.41
CA CYS A 194 4.29 5.96 6.71
C CYS A 194 2.92 6.59 6.98
N VAL A 195 2.86 7.76 7.61
CA VAL A 195 1.58 8.46 7.88
C VAL A 195 1.00 9.04 6.60
N GLN A 196 1.85 9.54 5.70
CA GLN A 196 1.40 10.05 4.41
C GLN A 196 0.92 8.93 3.49
N ASN A 197 1.62 7.81 3.48
CA ASN A 197 1.33 6.69 2.59
C ASN A 197 -0.08 6.10 2.79
N ILE A 198 -0.58 6.08 4.03
CA ILE A 198 -1.95 5.61 4.33
C ILE A 198 -3.02 6.36 3.51
N LYS A 199 -2.76 7.61 3.13
CA LYS A 199 -3.72 8.44 2.36
C LYS A 199 -3.88 7.99 0.90
N PHE A 200 -2.96 7.18 0.38
CA PHE A 200 -2.98 6.70 -1.00
C PHE A 200 -3.68 5.36 -1.17
N ALA A 201 -4.19 4.76 -0.08
CA ALA A 201 -4.93 3.49 -0.09
C ALA A 201 -4.26 2.43 -0.99
N SER A 202 -2.98 2.17 -0.75
CA SER A 202 -2.13 1.29 -1.58
C SER A 202 -1.70 0.04 -0.83
N TYR A 203 -1.42 -1.06 -1.55
CA TYR A 203 -0.71 -2.24 -1.03
C TYR A 203 0.71 -1.93 -0.50
N ILE A 204 1.31 -0.80 -0.88
CA ILE A 204 2.56 -0.28 -0.33
C ILE A 204 2.26 0.34 1.04
N GLY A 205 3.05 0.06 2.08
CA GLY A 205 2.73 0.39 3.47
C GLY A 205 3.86 0.08 4.45
N CYS A 206 3.61 0.25 5.76
CA CYS A 206 4.67 0.14 6.78
C CYS A 206 4.40 -0.86 7.90
N ASP A 207 3.24 -1.54 7.87
CA ASP A 207 2.86 -2.50 8.91
C ASP A 207 2.07 -3.63 8.27
N TYR A 208 2.61 -4.84 8.33
CA TYR A 208 2.08 -6.04 7.70
C TYR A 208 2.02 -7.18 8.69
N TRP A 209 1.10 -8.11 8.46
CA TRP A 209 0.87 -9.26 9.31
C TRP A 209 0.85 -10.52 8.45
N GLY A 210 1.81 -11.39 8.70
CA GLY A 210 1.94 -12.69 8.05
C GLY A 210 1.77 -13.82 9.06
N THR A 211 1.43 -15.00 8.56
CA THR A 211 1.30 -16.21 9.38
C THR A 211 1.76 -17.42 8.60
N ASP A 212 2.45 -18.31 9.30
CA ASP A 212 2.90 -19.62 8.81
C ASP A 212 1.65 -20.53 8.75
N LEU A 213 0.99 -20.59 7.60
CA LEU A 213 -0.30 -21.28 7.40
C LEU A 213 -0.12 -22.80 7.35
N ASP A 214 -1.17 -23.56 7.64
CA ASP A 214 -1.11 -25.02 7.63
C ASP A 214 -0.91 -25.56 6.21
N ASN A 215 0.04 -26.46 6.04
CA ASN A 215 0.58 -26.98 4.80
C ASN A 215 0.82 -28.50 4.92
N ALA A 216 1.01 -29.17 3.79
CA ALA A 216 1.04 -30.62 3.73
C ALA A 216 2.22 -31.27 4.49
N PHE A 217 1.91 -32.30 5.27
CA PHE A 217 2.86 -33.29 5.77
C PHE A 217 2.45 -34.69 5.29
N VAL A 218 3.11 -35.21 4.25
CA VAL A 218 2.66 -36.41 3.53
C VAL A 218 3.73 -37.49 3.39
N PRO A 219 3.36 -38.79 3.34
CA PRO A 219 4.32 -39.85 3.07
C PRO A 219 4.97 -39.72 1.68
N GLY A 220 6.29 -39.87 1.62
CA GLY A 220 7.07 -39.85 0.38
C GLY A 220 7.75 -41.18 0.06
N GLY A 221 8.35 -41.29 -1.14
CA GLY A 221 8.98 -42.54 -1.61
C GLY A 221 10.08 -43.10 -0.70
N ARG A 222 10.70 -42.26 0.14
CA ARG A 222 11.61 -42.65 1.25
C ARG A 222 11.46 -41.70 2.45
N GLY A 223 10.30 -41.71 3.13
CA GLY A 223 10.09 -40.94 4.36
C GLY A 223 8.84 -40.09 4.28
N TYR A 224 8.97 -38.81 4.60
CA TYR A 224 7.90 -37.81 4.49
C TYR A 224 8.39 -36.65 3.63
N TYR A 225 7.47 -36.06 2.86
CA TYR A 225 7.60 -34.70 2.34
C TYR A 225 6.93 -33.79 3.37
N ASP A 226 7.74 -32.90 3.96
CA ASP A 226 7.36 -32.08 5.12
C ASP A 226 7.34 -30.61 4.68
N ALA A 227 6.25 -30.22 3.99
CA ALA A 227 6.04 -28.82 3.62
C ALA A 227 5.64 -27.98 4.83
N GLN A 228 4.86 -28.58 5.74
CA GLN A 228 4.54 -28.01 7.04
C GLN A 228 5.76 -27.55 7.85
N GLY A 229 6.84 -28.32 7.81
CA GLY A 229 8.10 -28.03 8.50
C GLY A 229 9.09 -27.23 7.67
N ALA A 230 8.74 -26.89 6.43
CA ALA A 230 9.62 -26.17 5.51
C ALA A 230 9.67 -24.67 5.81
N GLN A 231 10.48 -23.96 5.02
CA GLN A 231 10.83 -22.59 5.31
C GLN A 231 9.73 -21.58 4.98
N TYR A 232 8.91 -21.20 5.97
CA TYR A 232 8.08 -19.99 5.87
C TYR A 232 8.93 -18.72 5.76
N ALA A 233 8.59 -17.84 4.84
CA ALA A 233 9.36 -16.61 4.63
C ALA A 233 8.47 -15.42 4.33
N ILE A 234 8.94 -14.24 4.72
CA ILE A 234 8.38 -12.96 4.27
C ILE A 234 9.44 -12.25 3.45
N ALA A 235 9.12 -11.97 2.18
CA ALA A 235 9.94 -11.16 1.31
C ALA A 235 9.49 -9.70 1.37
N VAL A 236 10.45 -8.80 1.58
CA VAL A 236 10.21 -7.36 1.70
C VAL A 236 10.98 -6.61 0.64
N ALA A 237 10.30 -5.76 -0.12
CA ALA A 237 10.88 -4.89 -1.13
C ALA A 237 10.81 -3.42 -0.68
N ASN A 238 11.91 -2.67 -0.83
CA ASN A 238 11.86 -1.22 -0.77
C ASN A 238 11.69 -0.67 -2.19
N PRO A 239 10.60 0.06 -2.51
CA PRO A 239 10.38 0.60 -3.85
C PRO A 239 11.57 1.41 -4.38
N PRO A 240 11.91 1.34 -5.68
CA PRO A 240 13.03 2.09 -6.26
C PRO A 240 12.93 3.61 -6.13
N ASP A 241 11.71 4.14 -6.08
CA ASP A 241 11.39 5.55 -5.91
C ASP A 241 11.31 6.00 -4.45
N SER A 242 11.48 5.07 -3.50
CA SER A 242 11.52 5.38 -2.08
C SER A 242 12.65 6.37 -1.77
N PRO A 243 12.38 7.46 -1.03
CA PRO A 243 13.38 8.50 -0.78
C PRO A 243 14.45 8.08 0.23
N LEU A 244 14.24 7.00 1.00
CA LEU A 244 15.11 6.56 2.09
C LEU A 244 15.27 5.03 2.09
N ALA A 245 16.32 4.55 2.76
CA ALA A 245 16.47 3.13 3.05
C ALA A 245 15.47 2.70 4.14
N ALA A 246 14.85 1.54 3.96
CA ALA A 246 13.85 0.99 4.86
C ALA A 246 14.52 0.23 6.00
N VAL A 247 14.26 0.62 7.25
CA VAL A 247 14.59 -0.17 8.43
C VAL A 247 13.44 -1.12 8.68
N ILE A 248 13.71 -2.42 8.67
CA ILE A 248 12.70 -3.47 8.86
C ILE A 248 12.86 -4.08 10.26
N GLU A 249 11.74 -4.22 10.97
CA GLU A 249 11.68 -4.95 12.23
C GLU A 249 10.58 -6.02 12.12
N ILE A 250 10.90 -7.26 12.51
CA ILE A 250 9.95 -8.37 12.52
C ILE A 250 9.75 -8.78 13.97
N ASN A 251 8.51 -8.71 14.43
CA ASN A 251 8.11 -9.01 15.80
C ASN A 251 7.21 -10.24 15.86
N MET A 252 7.26 -10.93 16.99
CA MET A 252 6.38 -12.05 17.33
C MET A 252 5.94 -11.93 18.80
N LEU A 253 4.90 -12.67 19.19
CA LEU A 253 4.54 -12.82 20.59
C LEU A 253 5.21 -14.06 21.19
N GLU A 254 6.07 -13.86 22.19
CA GLU A 254 6.74 -14.95 22.92
C GLU A 254 6.57 -14.75 24.43
N GLY A 255 6.00 -15.74 25.12
CA GLY A 255 5.76 -15.66 26.56
C GLY A 255 4.82 -14.51 26.98
N GLY A 256 3.92 -14.08 26.08
CA GLY A 256 2.99 -12.97 26.31
C GLY A 256 3.62 -11.58 26.16
N VAL A 257 4.82 -11.48 25.59
CA VAL A 257 5.52 -10.21 25.33
C VAL A 257 5.85 -10.13 23.84
N ILE A 258 5.65 -8.95 23.26
CA ILE A 258 6.06 -8.68 21.87
C ILE A 258 7.58 -8.57 21.86
N THR A 259 8.24 -9.44 21.09
CA THR A 259 9.69 -9.51 20.98
C THR A 259 10.12 -9.47 19.51
N PRO A 260 11.23 -8.80 19.18
CA PRO A 260 11.83 -8.92 17.85
C PRO A 260 12.30 -10.35 17.61
N VAL A 261 12.15 -10.84 16.38
CA VAL A 261 12.66 -12.14 15.94
C VAL A 261 14.19 -12.08 15.84
N PRO A 262 14.94 -12.79 16.69
CA PRO A 262 16.39 -12.58 16.79
C PRO A 262 17.20 -13.36 15.76
N TYR A 263 16.69 -14.51 15.33
CA TYR A 263 17.36 -15.44 14.43
C TYR A 263 16.39 -15.91 13.36
N ASP A 264 16.92 -16.24 12.19
CA ASP A 264 16.21 -16.99 11.17
C ASP A 264 16.02 -18.45 11.58
N SER A 265 15.36 -19.22 10.72
CA SER A 265 15.14 -20.66 10.89
C SER A 265 16.40 -21.53 10.93
N ALA A 266 17.51 -21.07 10.34
CA ALA A 266 18.81 -21.74 10.38
C ALA A 266 19.57 -21.42 11.68
N GLY A 267 19.06 -20.48 12.48
CA GLY A 267 19.68 -20.01 13.71
C GLY A 267 20.70 -18.89 13.48
N ASP A 268 20.76 -18.33 12.28
CA ASP A 268 21.61 -17.18 11.97
C ASP A 268 20.91 -15.87 12.36
N PRO A 269 21.64 -14.82 12.80
CA PRO A 269 21.02 -13.56 13.20
C PRO A 269 20.22 -12.93 12.07
N LEU A 270 19.00 -12.48 12.37
CA LEU A 270 18.14 -11.86 11.37
C LEU A 270 18.78 -10.53 10.88
N PRO A 271 18.89 -10.29 9.57
CA PRO A 271 19.59 -9.13 9.03
C PRO A 271 18.86 -7.81 9.34
N SER A 272 19.56 -6.89 10.02
CA SER A 272 19.02 -5.60 10.47
C SER A 272 19.49 -4.39 9.63
N GLU A 273 20.37 -4.61 8.66
CA GLU A 273 20.86 -3.52 7.79
C GLU A 273 19.70 -2.89 7.00
N PRO A 274 19.61 -1.55 6.88
CA PRO A 274 18.56 -0.90 6.11
C PRO A 274 18.54 -1.35 4.64
N LEU A 275 17.35 -1.62 4.12
CA LEU A 275 17.12 -2.04 2.73
C LEU A 275 17.08 -0.81 1.82
N ARG A 276 17.99 -0.70 0.86
CA ARG A 276 18.04 0.50 -0.01
C ARG A 276 16.89 0.51 -1.02
N PRO A 277 16.51 1.67 -1.57
CA PRO A 277 15.52 1.73 -2.66
C PRO A 277 15.87 0.78 -3.81
N GLY A 278 14.92 -0.03 -4.22
CA GLY A 278 15.04 -1.07 -5.26
C GLY A 278 15.62 -2.40 -4.76
N GLU A 279 16.13 -2.46 -3.53
CA GLU A 279 16.58 -3.73 -2.94
C GLU A 279 15.39 -4.52 -2.37
N LEU A 280 15.60 -5.83 -2.33
CA LEU A 280 14.68 -6.78 -1.74
C LEU A 280 15.43 -7.69 -0.78
N ARG A 281 14.76 -8.11 0.29
CA ARG A 281 15.28 -9.08 1.23
C ARG A 281 14.21 -10.10 1.61
N VAL A 282 14.61 -11.36 1.59
CA VAL A 282 13.82 -12.48 2.12
C VAL A 282 14.22 -12.71 3.57
N TYR A 283 13.22 -12.75 4.46
CA TYR A 283 13.37 -13.12 5.85
C TYR A 283 12.85 -14.54 6.05
N LYS A 284 13.77 -15.49 6.24
CA LYS A 284 13.47 -16.90 6.55
C LYS A 284 13.11 -16.99 8.04
N LEU A 285 11.82 -17.08 8.36
CA LEU A 285 11.39 -16.95 9.74
C LEU A 285 11.40 -18.30 10.47
N PRO A 286 11.61 -18.33 11.80
CA PRO A 286 11.45 -19.53 12.59
C PRO A 286 10.06 -20.15 12.39
N ARG A 287 9.94 -21.47 12.58
CA ARG A 287 8.67 -22.17 12.47
C ARG A 287 7.67 -21.68 13.52
N ARG A 288 6.49 -21.25 13.07
CA ARG A 288 5.31 -20.93 13.90
C ARG A 288 4.02 -21.41 13.26
N ASP A 289 4.15 -22.44 12.44
CA ASP A 289 3.11 -23.09 11.65
C ASP A 289 1.83 -23.32 12.45
N ILE A 290 0.74 -22.83 11.89
CA ILE A 290 -0.61 -23.25 12.26
C ILE A 290 -0.75 -24.73 11.90
N ASN A 291 -1.38 -25.49 12.77
CA ASN A 291 -1.62 -26.91 12.55
C ASN A 291 -2.95 -27.31 13.16
N GLY A 292 -3.92 -27.60 12.30
CA GLY A 292 -5.28 -27.91 12.71
C GLY A 292 -6.14 -26.66 12.92
N THR A 293 -7.41 -26.93 13.26
CA THR A 293 -8.29 -25.92 13.84
C THR A 293 -7.74 -25.48 15.21
N GLU A 294 -7.28 -24.24 15.33
CA GLU A 294 -6.65 -23.72 16.54
C GLU A 294 -6.82 -22.21 16.73
N LEU A 295 -6.61 -21.74 17.96
CA LEU A 295 -6.44 -20.32 18.29
C LEU A 295 -5.14 -20.16 19.07
N ALA A 296 -4.16 -19.48 18.48
CA ALA A 296 -2.84 -19.32 19.10
C ALA A 296 -2.13 -18.03 18.65
N PRO A 297 -1.25 -17.45 19.48
CA PRO A 297 -0.55 -16.20 19.17
C PRO A 297 0.63 -16.42 18.23
N LYS A 298 0.37 -16.92 17.01
CA LYS A 298 1.40 -17.41 16.08
C LYS A 298 1.80 -16.41 14.99
N ALA A 299 1.12 -15.27 14.87
CA ALA A 299 1.40 -14.30 13.82
C ALA A 299 2.80 -13.67 13.91
N TYR A 300 3.28 -13.18 12.77
CA TYR A 300 4.41 -12.27 12.65
C TYR A 300 3.92 -10.88 12.25
N GLN A 301 4.47 -9.85 12.91
CA GLN A 301 4.28 -8.46 12.51
C GLN A 301 5.56 -7.96 11.84
N VAL A 302 5.44 -7.40 10.64
CA VAL A 302 6.54 -6.74 9.92
C VAL A 302 6.29 -5.23 9.92
N SER A 303 7.14 -4.48 10.60
CA SER A 303 7.10 -3.02 10.63
C SER A 303 8.27 -2.43 9.82
N SER A 304 8.04 -1.24 9.25
CA SER A 304 9.06 -0.52 8.49
C SER A 304 9.08 0.98 8.78
N SER A 305 10.27 1.60 8.68
CA SER A 305 10.43 3.05 8.80
C SER A 305 9.90 3.84 7.60
N VAL A 306 9.76 3.19 6.44
CA VAL A 306 9.21 3.80 5.20
C VAL A 306 8.30 2.81 4.49
N PRO A 307 7.45 3.26 3.55
CA PRO A 307 6.58 2.37 2.81
C PRO A 307 7.38 1.33 2.01
N ILE A 308 7.04 0.06 2.21
CA ILE A 308 7.61 -1.13 1.58
C ILE A 308 6.49 -1.95 0.93
N ILE A 309 6.86 -3.05 0.30
CA ILE A 309 5.94 -4.11 -0.16
C ILE A 309 6.33 -5.40 0.53
N ALA A 310 5.35 -6.21 0.92
CA ALA A 310 5.58 -7.48 1.59
C ALA A 310 4.76 -8.62 0.96
N TYR A 311 5.42 -9.76 0.78
CA TYR A 311 4.82 -11.02 0.32
C TYR A 311 5.19 -12.11 1.31
N GLN A 312 4.25 -12.99 1.65
CA GLN A 312 4.58 -14.22 2.38
C GLN A 312 4.64 -15.41 1.41
N PHE A 313 5.50 -16.37 1.74
CA PHE A 313 5.69 -17.62 1.00
C PHE A 313 5.68 -18.77 1.98
N ASN A 314 4.96 -19.83 1.63
CA ASN A 314 4.77 -20.99 2.48
C ASN A 314 4.93 -22.30 1.72
N PRO A 315 6.16 -22.84 1.66
CA PRO A 315 7.45 -22.19 1.85
C PRO A 315 7.97 -21.48 0.59
N LEU A 316 9.02 -20.66 0.72
CA LEU A 316 9.72 -20.08 -0.44
C LEU A 316 10.60 -21.11 -1.18
N GLU A 317 11.17 -22.06 -0.45
CA GLU A 317 12.13 -23.03 -1.01
C GLU A 317 11.42 -24.26 -1.58
N ASN A 318 11.79 -24.66 -2.79
CA ASN A 318 11.29 -25.86 -3.47
C ASN A 318 12.22 -27.11 -3.32
N GLU A 319 13.21 -27.09 -2.41
CA GLU A 319 14.13 -28.22 -2.27
C GLU A 319 13.52 -29.40 -1.50
N ASN A 320 12.90 -30.35 -2.23
CA ASN A 320 12.20 -31.54 -1.69
C ASN A 320 10.89 -31.22 -0.95
N VAL A 321 10.28 -30.09 -1.28
CA VAL A 321 8.99 -29.66 -0.74
C VAL A 321 8.06 -29.38 -1.93
N PHE A 322 7.26 -30.37 -2.30
CA PHE A 322 6.35 -30.33 -3.46
C PHE A 322 5.01 -29.68 -3.10
N SER A 323 5.05 -28.59 -2.34
CA SER A 323 3.85 -27.89 -1.88
C SER A 323 4.19 -26.46 -1.48
N ASN A 324 3.76 -25.44 -2.23
CA ASN A 324 3.90 -24.03 -1.84
C ASN A 324 2.87 -23.09 -2.47
N ASP A 325 2.74 -21.89 -1.89
CA ASP A 325 2.10 -20.76 -2.55
C ASP A 325 2.61 -19.44 -1.96
N ALA A 326 2.15 -18.32 -2.51
CA ALA A 326 2.55 -16.98 -2.08
C ALA A 326 1.35 -16.03 -1.96
N SER A 327 1.38 -15.16 -0.96
CA SER A 327 0.34 -14.14 -0.78
C SER A 327 0.92 -12.73 -0.80
N LEU A 328 0.26 -11.82 -1.51
CA LEU A 328 0.45 -10.38 -1.28
C LEU A 328 -0.06 -10.04 0.13
N LEU A 329 0.79 -9.44 0.97
CA LEU A 329 0.35 -8.90 2.25
C LEU A 329 -0.16 -7.47 2.09
N LEU A 330 -1.25 -7.17 2.79
CA LEU A 330 -1.91 -5.87 2.81
C LEU A 330 -1.50 -5.10 4.07
N PRO A 331 -1.30 -3.78 3.97
CA PRO A 331 -1.01 -2.96 5.15
C PRO A 331 -2.15 -3.01 6.16
N SER A 332 -1.83 -3.15 7.45
CA SER A 332 -2.84 -3.27 8.53
C SER A 332 -3.81 -2.09 8.62
N SER A 333 -3.37 -0.92 8.16
CA SER A 333 -4.18 0.30 8.08
C SER A 333 -5.34 0.20 7.08
N LEU A 334 -5.22 -0.66 6.07
CA LEU A 334 -6.17 -0.82 4.95
C LEU A 334 -7.02 -2.08 5.03
N LEU A 335 -6.67 -3.02 5.93
CA LEU A 335 -7.49 -4.18 6.25
C LEU A 335 -8.92 -3.78 6.65
N GLY A 336 -9.86 -4.71 6.43
CA GLY A 336 -11.27 -4.52 6.72
C GLY A 336 -11.72 -5.24 7.98
N ARG A 337 -13.03 -5.21 8.18
CA ARG A 337 -13.78 -5.89 9.24
C ARG A 337 -14.76 -6.91 8.69
N GLU A 338 -15.06 -6.87 7.39
CA GLU A 338 -15.96 -7.81 6.73
C GLU A 338 -15.24 -8.53 5.59
N TYR A 339 -15.28 -9.86 5.66
CA TYR A 339 -14.74 -10.75 4.65
C TYR A 339 -15.75 -11.85 4.34
N VAL A 340 -15.79 -12.26 3.07
CA VAL A 340 -16.38 -13.52 2.65
C VAL A 340 -15.24 -14.36 2.11
N VAL A 341 -15.02 -15.52 2.71
CA VAL A 341 -13.82 -16.33 2.53
C VAL A 341 -13.90 -17.09 1.22
N MET A 342 -12.82 -17.10 0.45
CA MET A 342 -12.62 -18.03 -0.66
C MET A 342 -11.54 -19.05 -0.26
N THR A 343 -11.88 -20.32 -0.35
CA THR A 343 -10.98 -21.46 -0.13
C THR A 343 -11.08 -22.41 -1.34
N ARG A 344 -10.61 -23.65 -1.18
CA ARG A 344 -10.86 -24.73 -2.12
C ARG A 344 -11.39 -25.97 -1.41
N GLU A 345 -12.01 -26.86 -2.17
CA GLU A 345 -12.59 -28.12 -1.71
C GLU A 345 -11.50 -29.06 -1.16
N GLN A 346 -11.71 -29.60 0.05
CA GLN A 346 -10.88 -30.63 0.64
C GLN A 346 -10.93 -31.90 -0.23
N THR A 347 -9.81 -32.30 -0.81
CA THR A 347 -9.76 -33.49 -1.67
C THR A 347 -9.40 -34.77 -0.91
N PHE A 348 -8.57 -34.66 0.14
CA PHE A 348 -7.99 -35.81 0.84
C PHE A 348 -8.51 -35.93 2.27
N ASP A 349 -8.43 -37.12 2.87
CA ASP A 349 -8.87 -37.35 4.25
C ASP A 349 -8.11 -36.53 5.30
N THR A 350 -6.84 -36.20 5.02
CA THR A 350 -5.93 -35.58 6.01
C THR A 350 -5.44 -34.18 5.64
N LEU A 351 -5.65 -33.73 4.40
CA LEU A 351 -5.19 -32.42 3.93
C LEU A 351 -6.41 -31.55 3.70
N ARG A 352 -6.58 -30.50 4.50
CA ARG A 352 -7.84 -29.79 4.68
C ARG A 352 -7.84 -28.43 3.98
N GLY A 353 -9.02 -27.93 3.68
CA GLY A 353 -9.23 -26.52 3.35
C GLY A 353 -9.34 -25.71 4.64
N TYR A 354 -8.90 -24.46 4.66
CA TYR A 354 -8.94 -23.64 5.87
C TYR A 354 -9.33 -22.19 5.60
N LEU A 355 -9.88 -21.57 6.64
CA LEU A 355 -9.97 -20.12 6.78
C LEU A 355 -9.20 -19.68 8.01
N THR A 356 -8.50 -18.56 7.92
CA THR A 356 -7.63 -18.07 8.98
C THR A 356 -7.87 -16.58 9.24
N VAL A 357 -7.96 -16.17 10.50
CA VAL A 357 -8.14 -14.78 10.93
C VAL A 357 -7.02 -14.37 11.87
N VAL A 358 -6.37 -13.25 11.57
CA VAL A 358 -5.27 -12.68 12.36
C VAL A 358 -5.71 -11.36 13.00
N ALA A 359 -5.58 -11.26 14.32
CA ALA A 359 -5.83 -10.03 15.06
C ALA A 359 -4.59 -9.11 15.04
N VAL A 360 -4.71 -7.97 14.35
CA VAL A 360 -3.58 -7.06 14.05
C VAL A 360 -3.54 -5.82 14.94
N MET A 361 -4.65 -5.49 15.61
CA MET A 361 -4.80 -4.26 16.39
C MET A 361 -4.50 -4.50 17.88
N PRO A 362 -3.87 -3.56 18.60
CA PRO A 362 -3.64 -3.70 20.04
C PRO A 362 -4.92 -3.89 20.88
N GLY A 363 -4.93 -4.90 21.75
CA GLY A 363 -6.04 -5.29 22.63
C GLY A 363 -7.14 -6.10 21.93
N GLU A 364 -8.14 -6.51 22.72
CA GLU A 364 -9.18 -7.46 22.28
C GLU A 364 -9.91 -7.06 20.97
N THR A 365 -9.95 -8.01 20.05
CA THR A 365 -10.73 -8.02 18.81
C THR A 365 -11.79 -9.11 18.90
N THR A 366 -13.05 -8.75 18.68
CA THR A 366 -14.15 -9.71 18.65
C THR A 366 -14.48 -10.04 17.21
N VAL A 367 -14.51 -11.33 16.88
CA VAL A 367 -14.74 -11.85 15.53
C VAL A 367 -15.93 -12.82 15.57
N SER A 368 -16.89 -12.61 14.69
CA SER A 368 -17.98 -13.54 14.40
C SER A 368 -17.65 -14.29 13.12
N VAL A 369 -17.67 -15.62 13.17
CA VAL A 369 -17.39 -16.50 12.03
C VAL A 369 -18.61 -17.37 11.76
N THR A 370 -19.17 -17.27 10.55
CA THR A 370 -20.22 -18.15 10.03
C THR A 370 -19.62 -19.08 8.99
N VAL A 371 -19.68 -20.40 9.21
CA VAL A 371 -19.05 -21.38 8.31
C VAL A 371 -20.05 -21.94 7.29
N THR A 372 -19.61 -22.20 6.06
CA THR A 372 -20.45 -22.78 5.00
C THR A 372 -20.34 -24.31 4.89
N ALA A 373 -19.32 -24.91 5.49
CA ALA A 373 -19.12 -26.35 5.51
C ALA A 373 -18.86 -26.86 6.93
N SER A 374 -18.91 -28.18 7.10
CA SER A 374 -18.55 -28.84 8.37
C SER A 374 -17.09 -28.60 8.67
N THR A 375 -16.75 -28.24 9.91
CA THR A 375 -15.37 -28.01 10.33
C THR A 375 -14.80 -29.16 11.15
N GLU A 376 -13.48 -29.26 11.23
CA GLU A 376 -12.82 -30.14 12.21
C GLU A 376 -12.92 -29.53 13.62
N GLU A 377 -12.88 -30.38 14.65
CA GLU A 377 -12.66 -29.90 16.02
C GLU A 377 -11.17 -29.63 16.26
N GLY A 378 -10.87 -28.60 17.05
CA GLY A 378 -9.49 -28.33 17.42
C GLY A 378 -8.89 -29.43 18.30
N VAL A 379 -7.56 -29.50 18.32
CA VAL A 379 -6.84 -30.47 19.15
C VAL A 379 -6.42 -29.80 20.46
N ALA A 380 -6.78 -30.40 21.60
CA ALA A 380 -6.27 -29.99 22.91
C ALA A 380 -4.74 -30.20 22.95
N ARG A 381 -3.97 -29.13 23.17
CA ARG A 381 -2.52 -29.19 23.35
C ARG A 381 -2.18 -29.28 24.84
N ALA A 382 -0.99 -29.75 25.17
CA ALA A 382 -0.57 -29.87 26.56
C ALA A 382 -0.57 -28.49 27.26
N GLY A 383 -1.53 -28.28 28.16
CA GLY A 383 -1.71 -27.02 28.89
C GLY A 383 -2.82 -26.11 28.37
N THR A 384 -3.55 -26.47 27.32
CA THR A 384 -4.83 -25.83 26.96
C THR A 384 -5.96 -26.49 27.74
N ASP A 385 -6.84 -25.69 28.33
CA ASP A 385 -8.05 -26.24 28.97
C ASP A 385 -8.99 -26.79 27.89
N ASP A 386 -9.70 -27.89 28.16
CA ASP A 386 -10.63 -28.51 27.20
C ASP A 386 -11.73 -27.52 26.73
N GLU A 387 -12.03 -26.49 27.53
CA GLU A 387 -12.97 -25.41 27.20
C GLU A 387 -12.40 -24.40 26.18
N GLU A 388 -11.09 -24.35 25.98
CA GLU A 388 -10.42 -23.49 24.99
C GLU A 388 -10.34 -24.14 23.60
N VAL A 389 -10.69 -25.43 23.48
CA VAL A 389 -10.72 -26.14 22.22
C VAL A 389 -11.88 -25.63 21.35
N ILE A 390 -11.58 -25.33 20.09
CA ILE A 390 -12.60 -24.92 19.12
C ILE A 390 -13.43 -26.15 18.75
N ALA A 391 -14.65 -26.23 19.28
CA ALA A 391 -15.58 -27.29 18.92
C ALA A 391 -15.95 -27.28 17.41
N HIS A 392 -16.29 -28.47 16.90
CA HIS A 392 -16.91 -28.68 15.59
C HIS A 392 -18.04 -27.66 15.30
N MET A 393 -18.05 -27.13 14.09
CA MET A 393 -19.09 -26.23 13.59
C MET A 393 -19.82 -26.90 12.41
N ALA A 394 -21.14 -27.03 12.52
CA ALA A 394 -21.98 -27.46 11.41
C ALA A 394 -22.14 -26.33 10.37
N PRO A 395 -22.40 -26.66 9.09
CA PRO A 395 -22.71 -25.66 8.07
C PRO A 395 -23.81 -24.69 8.51
N GLY A 396 -23.60 -23.39 8.27
CA GLY A 396 -24.51 -22.30 8.62
C GLY A 396 -24.48 -21.88 10.09
N THR A 397 -23.65 -22.50 10.93
CA THR A 397 -23.48 -22.07 12.32
C THR A 397 -22.54 -20.88 12.43
N THR A 398 -22.84 -19.99 13.38
CA THR A 398 -22.03 -18.82 13.71
C THR A 398 -21.42 -18.99 15.09
N LYS A 399 -20.13 -18.68 15.22
CA LYS A 399 -19.42 -18.65 16.51
C LYS A 399 -18.69 -17.33 16.69
N ILE A 400 -18.71 -16.80 17.91
CA ILE A 400 -18.00 -15.58 18.29
C ILE A 400 -16.71 -15.96 19.03
N PHE A 401 -15.61 -15.33 18.63
CA PHE A 401 -14.28 -15.49 19.18
C PHE A 401 -13.78 -14.14 19.68
N THR A 402 -12.98 -14.17 20.75
CA THR A 402 -12.21 -13.02 21.22
C THR A 402 -10.74 -13.33 20.99
N LEU A 403 -10.07 -12.45 20.26
CA LEU A 403 -8.66 -12.57 19.88
C LEU A 403 -7.90 -11.38 20.48
N GLU A 404 -6.71 -11.63 20.99
CA GLU A 404 -5.73 -10.60 21.31
C GLU A 404 -4.82 -10.32 20.11
N GLN A 405 -4.09 -9.21 20.13
CA GLN A 405 -3.10 -8.94 19.08
C GLN A 405 -2.09 -10.10 18.98
N PHE A 406 -1.72 -10.49 17.75
CA PHE A 406 -0.93 -11.68 17.38
C PHE A 406 -1.68 -13.01 17.37
N ASP A 407 -2.92 -13.07 17.88
CA ASP A 407 -3.71 -14.29 17.78
C ASP A 407 -4.10 -14.59 16.34
N VAL A 408 -3.96 -15.88 16.01
CA VAL A 408 -4.34 -16.50 14.75
C VAL A 408 -5.41 -17.53 15.07
N LEU A 409 -6.63 -17.30 14.56
CA LEU A 409 -7.74 -18.24 14.57
C LEU A 409 -7.74 -18.99 13.24
N ASN A 410 -7.48 -20.29 13.26
CA ASN A 410 -7.58 -21.17 12.11
C ASN A 410 -8.76 -22.14 12.26
N ILE A 411 -9.53 -22.32 11.20
CA ILE A 411 -10.66 -23.26 11.16
C ILE A 411 -10.57 -24.04 9.86
N GLU A 412 -10.54 -25.37 9.98
CA GLU A 412 -10.39 -26.30 8.87
C GLU A 412 -11.68 -27.03 8.53
N THR A 413 -11.78 -27.47 7.29
CA THR A 413 -12.81 -28.40 6.82
C THR A 413 -12.75 -29.72 7.58
N GLY A 414 -13.91 -30.32 7.84
CA GLY A 414 -14.06 -31.55 8.62
C GLY A 414 -14.15 -32.85 7.81
N ALA A 415 -14.16 -32.79 6.48
CA ALA A 415 -14.30 -33.97 5.62
C ALA A 415 -13.96 -33.69 4.14
N PRO A 416 -13.55 -34.71 3.36
CA PRO A 416 -13.45 -34.60 1.90
C PRO A 416 -14.76 -34.11 1.25
N GLY A 417 -14.65 -33.19 0.30
CA GLY A 417 -15.76 -32.52 -0.36
C GLY A 417 -16.28 -31.27 0.36
N ALA A 418 -15.81 -31.00 1.58
CA ALA A 418 -16.11 -29.73 2.26
C ALA A 418 -15.31 -28.58 1.64
N ASP A 419 -15.95 -27.42 1.50
CA ASP A 419 -15.35 -26.19 0.99
C ASP A 419 -15.87 -25.01 1.82
N LEU A 420 -14.98 -24.30 2.51
CA LEU A 420 -15.33 -23.16 3.37
C LEU A 420 -15.59 -21.86 2.59
N THR A 421 -15.53 -21.92 1.26
CA THR A 421 -15.88 -20.79 0.38
C THR A 421 -17.29 -20.30 0.68
N GLY A 422 -17.44 -18.98 0.82
CA GLY A 422 -18.68 -18.32 1.22
C GLY A 422 -18.83 -18.11 2.73
N SER A 423 -17.94 -18.67 3.55
CA SER A 423 -17.92 -18.41 5.00
C SER A 423 -17.73 -16.93 5.29
N ARG A 424 -18.38 -16.40 6.32
CA ARG A 424 -18.41 -14.97 6.61
C ARG A 424 -17.66 -14.64 7.89
N ILE A 425 -16.85 -13.59 7.82
CA ILE A 425 -16.13 -13.04 8.98
C ILE A 425 -16.59 -11.60 9.19
N LEU A 426 -17.03 -11.30 10.40
CA LEU A 426 -17.34 -9.95 10.86
C LEU A 426 -16.55 -9.63 12.13
N ALA A 427 -15.80 -8.54 12.14
CA ALA A 427 -15.00 -8.13 13.28
C ALA A 427 -15.32 -6.71 13.75
N ASN A 428 -15.15 -6.45 15.05
CA ASN A 428 -15.31 -5.10 15.61
C ASN A 428 -14.12 -4.18 15.27
N ARG A 429 -12.98 -4.76 14.92
CA ARG A 429 -11.71 -4.11 14.57
C ARG A 429 -11.12 -4.77 13.32
N ARG A 430 -10.18 -4.09 12.67
CA ARG A 430 -9.53 -4.61 11.47
C ARG A 430 -8.82 -5.94 11.78
N VAL A 431 -8.94 -6.88 10.85
CA VAL A 431 -8.30 -8.20 10.92
C VAL A 431 -7.71 -8.54 9.55
N ALA A 432 -6.64 -9.33 9.52
CA ALA A 432 -6.20 -9.98 8.30
C ALA A 432 -6.92 -11.33 8.17
N VAL A 433 -7.31 -11.69 6.95
CA VAL A 433 -8.02 -12.95 6.69
C VAL A 433 -7.32 -13.67 5.55
N PHE A 434 -7.06 -14.95 5.72
CA PHE A 434 -6.53 -15.83 4.69
C PHE A 434 -7.54 -16.93 4.38
N GLY A 435 -7.55 -17.36 3.14
CA GLY A 435 -8.26 -18.56 2.70
C GLY A 435 -7.32 -19.44 1.90
N GLY A 436 -7.43 -20.76 2.09
CA GLY A 436 -6.46 -21.68 1.53
C GLY A 436 -6.80 -23.15 1.73
N SER A 437 -5.82 -24.00 1.46
CA SER A 437 -5.87 -25.44 1.72
C SER A 437 -4.45 -25.98 1.88
N GLU A 438 -4.26 -26.95 2.78
CA GLU A 438 -2.99 -27.66 2.94
C GLU A 438 -2.56 -28.34 1.64
N ALA A 439 -3.53 -28.86 0.87
CA ALA A 439 -3.32 -29.33 -0.50
C ALA A 439 -4.67 -29.46 -1.22
N ALA A 440 -4.79 -28.88 -2.42
CA ALA A 440 -5.99 -29.01 -3.23
C ALA A 440 -5.68 -29.25 -4.72
N ASN A 441 -6.53 -30.04 -5.38
CA ASN A 441 -6.42 -30.33 -6.81
C ASN A 441 -7.13 -29.25 -7.65
N ALA A 442 -6.53 -28.88 -8.78
CA ALA A 442 -7.15 -27.98 -9.76
C ALA A 442 -6.87 -28.46 -11.19
N PRO A 443 -7.87 -28.95 -11.94
CA PRO A 443 -9.25 -29.21 -11.53
C PRO A 443 -9.36 -30.37 -10.53
N ASN A 444 -10.51 -30.48 -9.86
CA ASN A 444 -10.87 -31.69 -9.13
C ASN A 444 -11.81 -32.54 -10.01
N THR A 445 -11.25 -33.54 -10.69
CA THR A 445 -12.00 -34.46 -11.57
C THR A 445 -12.61 -35.67 -10.85
N ALA A 446 -12.47 -35.74 -9.52
CA ALA A 446 -12.93 -36.88 -8.71
C ALA A 446 -14.25 -36.62 -7.99
N ARG A 447 -15.10 -35.70 -8.48
CA ARG A 447 -16.39 -35.41 -7.84
C ARG A 447 -17.37 -36.59 -8.00
N CYS A 448 -18.10 -36.88 -6.92
CA CYS A 448 -19.21 -37.82 -6.94
C CYS A 448 -20.52 -37.04 -7.17
N ILE A 449 -21.18 -37.30 -8.29
CA ILE A 449 -22.37 -36.56 -8.74
C ILE A 449 -23.60 -37.48 -8.81
N ASP A 450 -24.78 -36.88 -9.02
CA ASP A 450 -26.06 -37.59 -9.18
C ASP A 450 -26.38 -38.59 -8.05
N ILE A 451 -26.00 -38.26 -6.82
CA ILE A 451 -26.23 -39.11 -5.64
C ILE A 451 -27.74 -39.22 -5.38
N ASP A 452 -28.27 -40.44 -5.45
CA ASP A 452 -29.66 -40.73 -5.10
C ASP A 452 -29.85 -40.60 -3.58
N GLU A 453 -30.76 -39.71 -3.16
CA GLU A 453 -31.00 -39.41 -1.73
C GLU A 453 -31.48 -40.62 -0.91
N LEU A 454 -32.08 -41.64 -1.55
CA LEU A 454 -32.61 -42.82 -0.86
C LEU A 454 -31.56 -43.93 -0.72
N THR A 455 -30.72 -44.14 -1.74
CA THR A 455 -29.70 -45.21 -1.74
C THR A 455 -28.33 -44.73 -1.30
N GLY A 456 -28.05 -43.43 -1.45
CA GLY A 456 -26.74 -42.82 -1.29
C GLY A 456 -25.74 -43.22 -2.38
N GLU A 457 -26.22 -43.70 -3.53
CA GLU A 457 -25.39 -44.10 -4.66
C GLU A 457 -25.47 -43.06 -5.77
N GLY A 458 -24.32 -42.60 -6.22
CA GLY A 458 -24.12 -41.73 -7.38
C GLY A 458 -23.07 -42.31 -8.33
N VAL A 459 -22.55 -41.46 -9.21
CA VAL A 459 -21.51 -41.82 -10.18
C VAL A 459 -20.38 -40.79 -10.20
N CYS A 460 -19.17 -41.23 -10.55
CA CYS A 460 -18.04 -40.31 -10.67
C CYS A 460 -18.21 -39.40 -11.89
N GLU A 461 -17.97 -38.11 -11.72
CA GLU A 461 -18.16 -37.09 -12.76
C GLU A 461 -17.36 -37.40 -14.03
N TRP A 462 -16.11 -37.84 -13.86
CA TRP A 462 -15.23 -38.19 -14.98
C TRP A 462 -15.62 -39.50 -15.69
N ASP A 463 -16.01 -40.51 -14.93
CA ASP A 463 -16.38 -41.83 -15.46
C ASP A 463 -17.71 -42.30 -14.84
N PRO A 464 -18.84 -42.03 -15.52
CA PRO A 464 -20.17 -42.40 -15.03
C PRO A 464 -20.42 -43.90 -14.89
N ASP A 465 -19.53 -44.77 -15.41
CA ASP A 465 -19.62 -46.22 -15.21
C ASP A 465 -19.14 -46.64 -13.81
N ILE A 466 -18.48 -45.74 -13.07
CA ILE A 466 -17.98 -45.98 -11.71
C ILE A 466 -18.96 -45.40 -10.70
N SER A 467 -19.61 -46.28 -9.94
CA SER A 467 -20.49 -45.90 -8.84
C SER A 467 -19.69 -45.33 -7.66
N CYS A 468 -20.20 -44.28 -7.03
CA CYS A 468 -19.62 -43.67 -5.84
C CYS A 468 -20.69 -43.37 -4.79
N ARG A 469 -20.28 -43.16 -3.55
CA ARG A 469 -21.10 -42.68 -2.44
C ARG A 469 -20.61 -41.34 -1.89
N ASN A 470 -19.35 -41.01 -2.15
CA ASN A 470 -18.68 -39.78 -1.75
C ASN A 470 -17.46 -39.52 -2.66
N LEU A 471 -16.82 -38.36 -2.46
CA LEU A 471 -15.61 -37.95 -3.19
C LEU A 471 -14.51 -39.01 -3.17
N MET A 472 -14.27 -39.63 -2.01
CA MET A 472 -13.16 -40.58 -1.85
C MET A 472 -13.32 -41.86 -2.67
N ASP A 473 -14.54 -42.28 -3.02
CA ASP A 473 -14.71 -43.43 -3.92
C ASP A 473 -14.12 -43.16 -5.31
N CYS A 474 -14.26 -41.93 -5.82
CA CYS A 474 -13.71 -41.51 -7.11
C CYS A 474 -12.21 -41.22 -7.04
N VAL A 475 -11.73 -40.63 -5.92
CA VAL A 475 -10.28 -40.49 -5.66
C VAL A 475 -9.62 -41.86 -5.61
N ASN A 476 -10.20 -42.83 -4.90
CA ASN A 476 -9.70 -44.20 -4.80
C ASN A 476 -9.78 -44.97 -6.13
N ALA A 477 -10.67 -44.57 -7.05
CA ALA A 477 -10.70 -45.06 -8.42
C ALA A 477 -9.60 -44.47 -9.32
N GLY A 478 -8.79 -43.54 -8.80
CA GLY A 478 -7.70 -42.88 -9.53
C GLY A 478 -8.18 -41.81 -10.49
N LEU A 479 -9.35 -41.20 -10.22
CA LEU A 479 -9.99 -40.21 -11.08
C LEU A 479 -9.65 -38.76 -10.69
N ASN A 480 -8.78 -38.50 -9.72
CA ASN A 480 -8.35 -37.15 -9.40
C ASN A 480 -7.17 -36.72 -10.31
N THR A 481 -7.21 -35.49 -10.79
CA THR A 481 -6.08 -34.89 -11.52
C THR A 481 -4.89 -34.74 -10.60
N CYS A 482 -3.72 -35.18 -11.05
CA CYS A 482 -2.49 -34.91 -10.31
C CYS A 482 -1.90 -33.56 -10.75
N CYS A 483 -1.24 -32.84 -9.86
CA CYS A 483 -1.10 -33.09 -8.43
C CYS A 483 -1.82 -32.01 -7.60
N ALA A 484 -1.84 -32.18 -6.28
CA ALA A 484 -2.41 -31.22 -5.36
C ALA A 484 -1.27 -30.41 -4.73
N ASP A 485 -1.56 -29.17 -4.39
CA ASP A 485 -0.56 -28.24 -3.86
C ASP A 485 -1.24 -27.31 -2.84
N HIS A 486 -0.43 -26.76 -1.94
CA HIS A 486 -0.85 -25.78 -0.96
C HIS A 486 -1.40 -24.55 -1.66
N LEU A 487 -2.44 -23.97 -1.09
CA LEU A 487 -3.05 -22.75 -1.61
C LEU A 487 -3.18 -21.76 -0.48
N GLU A 488 -2.79 -20.50 -0.71
CA GLU A 488 -3.05 -19.42 0.23
C GLU A 488 -3.19 -18.07 -0.45
N GLN A 489 -4.18 -17.28 -0.04
CA GLN A 489 -4.22 -15.85 -0.31
C GLN A 489 -4.68 -15.06 0.90
N GLN A 490 -4.01 -13.94 1.19
CA GLN A 490 -4.58 -12.92 2.05
C GLN A 490 -5.74 -12.25 1.30
N LEU A 491 -6.96 -12.45 1.80
CA LEU A 491 -8.17 -12.04 1.12
C LEU A 491 -8.34 -10.51 1.14
N PHE A 492 -8.91 -9.98 0.07
CA PHE A 492 -9.33 -8.58 0.03
C PHE A 492 -10.61 -8.38 0.86
N PRO A 493 -10.70 -7.35 1.71
CA PRO A 493 -11.94 -7.06 2.45
C PRO A 493 -13.05 -6.64 1.49
N VAL A 494 -14.31 -6.94 1.84
CA VAL A 494 -15.48 -6.68 0.98
C VAL A 494 -15.59 -5.22 0.53
N LYS A 495 -15.12 -4.27 1.36
CA LYS A 495 -15.08 -2.83 1.02
C LYS A 495 -14.25 -2.50 -0.23
N THR A 496 -13.37 -3.40 -0.66
CA THR A 496 -12.46 -3.21 -1.80
C THR A 496 -12.85 -4.01 -3.06
N TRP A 497 -13.89 -4.85 -2.99
CA TRP A 497 -14.34 -5.69 -4.10
C TRP A 497 -14.94 -4.87 -5.24
N GLY A 498 -14.61 -5.19 -6.49
CA GLY A 498 -15.15 -4.48 -7.66
C GLY A 498 -16.35 -5.19 -8.29
N ALA A 499 -16.83 -4.64 -9.40
CA ALA A 499 -17.86 -5.23 -10.23
C ALA A 499 -17.35 -5.68 -11.60
N SER A 500 -16.15 -5.25 -12.01
CA SER A 500 -15.55 -5.63 -13.29
C SER A 500 -14.15 -6.18 -13.13
N TYR A 501 -13.88 -7.30 -13.80
CA TYR A 501 -12.59 -7.99 -13.76
C TYR A 501 -12.18 -8.38 -15.18
N VAL A 502 -10.88 -8.36 -15.44
CA VAL A 502 -10.31 -8.93 -16.67
C VAL A 502 -9.59 -10.22 -16.28
N ALA A 503 -10.17 -11.35 -16.66
CA ALA A 503 -9.63 -12.68 -16.44
C ALA A 503 -8.59 -13.01 -17.52
N THR A 504 -7.32 -13.05 -17.12
CA THR A 504 -6.20 -13.37 -18.01
C THR A 504 -5.62 -14.73 -17.71
N LYS A 505 -5.64 -15.61 -18.72
CA LYS A 505 -5.07 -16.96 -18.65
C LYS A 505 -3.58 -16.89 -18.36
N SER A 506 -3.14 -17.69 -17.39
CA SER A 506 -1.74 -17.95 -17.08
C SER A 506 -0.99 -18.51 -18.30
N TRP A 507 0.33 -18.60 -18.24
CA TRP A 507 1.14 -19.00 -19.40
C TRP A 507 0.82 -20.45 -19.77
N ASP A 508 0.68 -20.70 -21.08
CA ASP A 508 0.21 -21.99 -21.56
C ASP A 508 1.32 -23.05 -21.37
N ARG A 509 1.00 -24.15 -20.72
CA ARG A 509 1.90 -25.30 -20.48
C ARG A 509 1.53 -26.52 -21.34
N GLY A 510 0.31 -26.57 -21.84
CA GLY A 510 -0.29 -27.67 -22.60
C GLY A 510 -1.72 -27.36 -23.04
N LEU A 511 -2.66 -28.26 -22.74
CA LEU A 511 -4.10 -28.13 -22.97
C LEU A 511 -4.87 -27.76 -21.69
N GLU A 512 -4.14 -27.46 -20.61
CA GLU A 512 -4.72 -27.12 -19.33
C GLU A 512 -5.53 -25.82 -19.40
N ARG A 513 -6.48 -25.71 -18.48
CA ARG A 513 -7.34 -24.54 -18.32
C ARG A 513 -7.13 -23.99 -16.94
N ASP A 514 -7.17 -22.67 -16.81
CA ASP A 514 -7.22 -22.08 -15.47
C ASP A 514 -8.64 -22.21 -14.93
N ILE A 515 -8.73 -22.39 -13.62
CA ILE A 515 -10.00 -22.52 -12.91
C ILE A 515 -10.36 -21.14 -12.37
N TRP A 516 -11.58 -20.69 -12.66
CA TRP A 516 -12.08 -19.38 -12.25
C TRP A 516 -13.23 -19.56 -11.29
N ARG A 517 -13.15 -18.93 -10.12
CA ARG A 517 -14.20 -18.95 -9.10
C ARG A 517 -14.69 -17.54 -8.85
N ILE A 518 -15.99 -17.32 -9.05
CA ILE A 518 -16.61 -16.01 -8.88
C ILE A 518 -17.59 -16.08 -7.70
N MET A 519 -17.45 -15.17 -6.74
CA MET A 519 -18.25 -15.12 -5.52
C MET A 519 -18.97 -13.78 -5.39
N ALA A 520 -20.23 -13.81 -4.97
CA ALA A 520 -21.01 -12.60 -4.74
C ALA A 520 -20.93 -12.11 -3.29
N ALA A 521 -20.72 -10.80 -3.10
CA ALA A 521 -20.86 -10.17 -1.79
C ALA A 521 -22.30 -9.72 -1.48
N GLU A 522 -23.21 -9.75 -2.46
CA GLU A 522 -24.61 -9.34 -2.29
C GLU A 522 -25.58 -10.33 -2.94
N ASP A 523 -26.79 -10.38 -2.39
CA ASP A 523 -27.88 -11.21 -2.92
C ASP A 523 -28.26 -10.81 -4.34
N ASN A 524 -28.80 -11.75 -5.12
CA ASN A 524 -29.29 -11.53 -6.48
C ASN A 524 -28.24 -10.92 -7.43
N THR A 525 -26.98 -11.35 -7.34
CA THR A 525 -25.88 -10.92 -8.20
C THR A 525 -25.91 -11.67 -9.53
N LYS A 526 -25.85 -10.93 -10.63
CA LYS A 526 -25.90 -11.47 -11.99
C LYS A 526 -24.60 -11.17 -12.70
N ILE A 527 -24.04 -12.17 -13.37
CA ILE A 527 -22.72 -12.07 -13.98
C ILE A 527 -22.80 -12.27 -15.49
N VAL A 528 -22.02 -11.48 -16.21
CA VAL A 528 -21.85 -11.55 -17.67
C VAL A 528 -20.37 -11.79 -17.97
N LEU A 529 -20.09 -12.76 -18.85
CA LEU A 529 -18.75 -13.06 -19.34
C LEU A 529 -18.59 -12.55 -20.78
N VAL A 530 -17.45 -11.90 -21.09
CA VAL A 530 -17.18 -11.33 -22.42
C VAL A 530 -15.78 -11.75 -22.93
N PRO A 531 -15.66 -12.56 -24.00
CA PRO A 531 -16.77 -13.24 -24.68
C PRO A 531 -17.44 -14.29 -23.76
N PRO A 532 -18.65 -14.75 -24.09
CA PRO A 532 -19.24 -15.89 -23.43
C PRO A 532 -18.32 -17.11 -23.51
N GLN A 533 -18.15 -17.82 -22.40
CA GLN A 533 -17.32 -19.03 -22.33
C GLN A 533 -18.14 -20.25 -22.75
N ALA A 534 -17.55 -21.15 -23.54
CA ALA A 534 -18.27 -22.27 -24.13
C ALA A 534 -18.81 -23.21 -23.05
N GLY A 535 -20.13 -23.48 -23.07
CA GLY A 535 -20.77 -24.36 -22.09
C GLY A 535 -20.96 -23.75 -20.69
N VAL A 536 -20.57 -22.49 -20.49
CA VAL A 536 -20.64 -21.82 -19.19
C VAL A 536 -21.85 -20.90 -19.12
N SER A 537 -22.68 -21.08 -18.10
CA SER A 537 -23.77 -20.17 -17.74
C SER A 537 -23.72 -19.93 -16.24
N VAL A 538 -23.25 -18.74 -15.84
CA VAL A 538 -23.17 -18.37 -14.43
C VAL A 538 -24.60 -18.18 -13.88
N PRO A 539 -25.00 -18.88 -12.81
CA PRO A 539 -26.29 -18.69 -12.18
C PRO A 539 -26.40 -17.31 -11.51
N ILE A 540 -27.59 -16.96 -11.06
CA ILE A 540 -27.75 -15.82 -10.14
C ILE A 540 -27.20 -16.28 -8.80
N LEU A 541 -26.30 -15.49 -8.22
CA LEU A 541 -25.64 -15.79 -6.96
C LEU A 541 -26.21 -14.92 -5.85
N ASP A 542 -26.57 -15.53 -4.72
CA ASP A 542 -26.80 -14.81 -3.48
C ASP A 542 -25.49 -14.56 -2.71
N ARG A 543 -25.52 -13.78 -1.62
CA ARG A 543 -24.31 -13.47 -0.85
C ARG A 543 -23.61 -14.74 -0.37
N GLY A 544 -22.31 -14.83 -0.62
CA GLY A 544 -21.49 -15.99 -0.26
C GLY A 544 -21.64 -17.18 -1.21
N GLU A 545 -22.63 -17.17 -2.10
CA GLU A 545 -22.69 -18.14 -3.18
C GLU A 545 -21.61 -17.84 -4.22
N TRP A 546 -21.13 -18.90 -4.85
CA TRP A 546 -20.05 -18.85 -5.82
C TRP A 546 -20.32 -19.82 -6.97
N PHE A 547 -19.64 -19.56 -8.07
CA PHE A 547 -19.66 -20.42 -9.25
C PHE A 547 -18.25 -20.60 -9.80
N GLU A 548 -17.89 -21.85 -10.09
CA GLU A 548 -16.56 -22.21 -10.59
C GLU A 548 -16.66 -22.85 -11.98
N PHE A 549 -15.72 -22.52 -12.86
CA PHE A 549 -15.59 -23.11 -14.19
C PHE A 549 -14.16 -22.98 -14.70
N GLU A 550 -13.83 -23.75 -15.75
CA GLU A 550 -12.51 -23.71 -16.38
C GLU A 550 -12.52 -22.91 -17.70
N SER A 551 -11.42 -22.23 -18.02
CA SER A 551 -11.22 -21.61 -19.34
C SER A 551 -9.77 -21.61 -19.79
N ALA A 552 -9.58 -21.79 -21.10
CA ALA A 552 -8.29 -21.62 -21.80
C ALA A 552 -8.16 -20.24 -22.48
N GLN A 553 -9.06 -19.30 -22.19
CA GLN A 553 -9.14 -18.01 -22.90
C GLN A 553 -9.05 -16.84 -21.92
N ASN A 554 -8.67 -15.68 -22.46
CA ASN A 554 -8.84 -14.41 -21.76
C ASN A 554 -10.28 -13.91 -21.94
N PHE A 555 -10.88 -13.35 -20.89
CA PHE A 555 -12.23 -12.81 -20.92
C PHE A 555 -12.44 -11.72 -19.86
N GLU A 556 -13.52 -10.97 -19.96
CA GLU A 556 -13.97 -10.02 -18.95
C GLU A 556 -15.14 -10.63 -18.16
N ILE A 557 -15.23 -10.27 -16.88
CA ILE A 557 -16.29 -10.64 -15.95
C ILE A 557 -16.94 -9.34 -15.47
N HIS A 558 -18.25 -9.21 -15.66
CA HIS A 558 -19.00 -8.05 -15.18
C HIS A 558 -20.19 -8.48 -14.33
N ALA A 559 -20.24 -7.99 -13.09
CA ALA A 559 -21.44 -8.00 -12.27
C ALA A 559 -22.39 -6.88 -12.70
N GLN A 560 -23.66 -7.23 -12.94
CA GLN A 560 -24.68 -6.25 -13.28
C GLN A 560 -24.99 -5.35 -12.07
N ASP A 561 -25.47 -4.13 -12.37
CA ASP A 561 -25.86 -3.12 -11.38
C ASP A 561 -24.73 -2.67 -10.42
N GLY A 562 -23.46 -2.99 -10.75
CA GLY A 562 -22.30 -2.60 -9.95
C GLY A 562 -22.16 -3.38 -8.64
N LYS A 563 -22.75 -4.58 -8.54
CA LYS A 563 -22.68 -5.40 -7.32
C LYS A 563 -21.27 -5.97 -7.11
N PRO A 564 -20.75 -5.94 -5.87
CA PRO A 564 -19.40 -6.42 -5.59
C PRO A 564 -19.28 -7.93 -5.71
N ILE A 565 -18.23 -8.37 -6.40
CA ILE A 565 -17.84 -9.78 -6.53
C ILE A 565 -16.35 -9.94 -6.20
N LEU A 566 -15.94 -11.14 -5.82
CA LEU A 566 -14.54 -11.54 -5.75
C LEU A 566 -14.29 -12.62 -6.80
N VAL A 567 -13.15 -12.53 -7.47
CA VAL A 567 -12.74 -13.50 -8.49
C VAL A 567 -11.40 -14.10 -8.08
N GLY A 568 -11.40 -15.41 -7.87
CA GLY A 568 -10.19 -16.21 -7.70
C GLY A 568 -9.84 -16.95 -8.98
N GLN A 569 -8.54 -17.11 -9.20
CA GLN A 569 -7.97 -17.92 -10.26
C GLN A 569 -7.10 -18.99 -9.61
N PHE A 570 -7.24 -20.23 -10.07
CA PHE A 570 -6.37 -21.32 -9.67
C PHE A 570 -5.64 -21.84 -10.90
N LEU A 571 -4.32 -21.98 -10.78
CA LEU A 571 -3.51 -22.60 -11.81
C LEU A 571 -3.82 -24.09 -11.89
N ALA A 572 -3.72 -24.66 -13.08
CA ALA A 572 -3.96 -26.07 -13.26
C ALA A 572 -2.80 -26.91 -12.73
N ALA A 573 -3.11 -28.12 -12.32
CA ALA A 573 -2.17 -29.13 -11.87
C ALA A 573 -1.33 -29.67 -13.03
N GLN A 574 -0.21 -30.32 -12.71
CA GLN A 574 0.76 -30.76 -13.72
C GLN A 574 0.17 -31.69 -14.79
N ASP A 575 -0.69 -32.61 -14.37
CA ASP A 575 -1.28 -33.62 -15.25
C ASP A 575 -2.69 -33.19 -15.72
N ALA A 576 -3.09 -31.95 -15.46
CA ALA A 576 -4.31 -31.38 -16.01
C ALA A 576 -4.21 -31.24 -17.55
N PRO A 577 -5.31 -31.37 -18.30
CA PRO A 577 -6.71 -31.27 -17.84
C PRO A 577 -7.37 -32.58 -17.38
N ASP A 578 -6.80 -33.73 -17.70
CA ASP A 578 -7.44 -35.03 -17.50
C ASP A 578 -6.94 -35.68 -16.18
N PRO A 579 -7.65 -36.66 -15.59
CA PRO A 579 -7.16 -37.36 -14.42
C PRO A 579 -5.92 -38.21 -14.73
N ASN A 580 -5.02 -38.31 -13.75
CA ASN A 580 -3.80 -39.12 -13.88
C ASN A 580 -4.07 -40.61 -13.60
N ILE A 581 -4.84 -41.25 -14.48
CA ILE A 581 -5.20 -42.67 -14.35
C ILE A 581 -3.96 -43.55 -14.48
N GLY A 582 -3.48 -44.07 -13.34
CA GLY A 582 -2.35 -45.00 -13.29
C GLY A 582 -0.97 -44.36 -13.20
N GLY A 583 -0.87 -43.05 -12.94
CA GLY A 583 0.42 -42.35 -12.80
C GLY A 583 1.12 -42.12 -14.14
N ILE A 584 0.37 -42.01 -15.23
CA ILE A 584 0.86 -41.84 -16.59
C ILE A 584 0.41 -40.47 -17.11
N ALA A 585 1.38 -39.56 -17.33
CA ALA A 585 1.13 -38.31 -18.03
C ALA A 585 0.65 -38.58 -19.47
N ASN A 586 -0.40 -37.86 -19.86
CA ASN A 586 -1.02 -37.93 -21.18
C ASN A 586 -0.45 -36.88 -22.14
N GLN A 587 -0.69 -37.09 -23.43
CA GLN A 587 -0.33 -36.11 -24.43
C GLN A 587 -1.24 -34.88 -24.31
N GLY A 588 -0.66 -33.74 -23.97
CA GLY A 588 -1.39 -32.48 -23.84
C GLY A 588 -1.53 -31.99 -22.40
N ASP A 589 -1.06 -32.76 -21.42
CA ASP A 589 -1.00 -32.30 -20.03
C ASP A 589 -0.07 -31.09 -19.90
N ALA A 590 -0.24 -30.29 -18.83
CA ALA A 590 0.62 -29.14 -18.55
C ALA A 590 2.09 -29.54 -18.43
N GLY A 591 2.39 -30.69 -17.82
CA GLY A 591 3.74 -31.27 -17.77
C GLY A 591 4.74 -30.58 -16.84
N THR A 592 4.39 -29.42 -16.26
CA THR A 592 5.11 -28.74 -15.17
C THR A 592 4.11 -27.94 -14.33
N GLY A 593 4.47 -27.59 -13.09
CA GLY A 593 3.68 -26.77 -12.19
C GLY A 593 2.44 -27.45 -11.59
N ASP A 594 1.98 -26.97 -10.46
CA ASP A 594 0.82 -27.51 -9.73
C ASP A 594 -0.14 -26.38 -9.32
N PRO A 595 -1.26 -26.66 -8.64
CA PRO A 595 -2.22 -25.61 -8.31
C PRO A 595 -1.63 -24.51 -7.44
N ALA A 596 -1.73 -23.26 -7.90
CA ALA A 596 -1.50 -22.06 -7.06
C ALA A 596 -2.76 -21.20 -7.08
N PHE A 597 -3.05 -20.49 -5.99
CA PHE A 597 -4.22 -19.64 -5.85
C PHE A 597 -3.81 -18.18 -6.00
N MET A 598 -4.57 -17.39 -6.75
CA MET A 598 -4.37 -15.96 -6.87
C MET A 598 -5.71 -15.22 -6.96
N LEU A 599 -5.74 -14.00 -6.42
CA LEU A 599 -6.90 -13.13 -6.53
C LEU A 599 -6.78 -12.26 -7.77
N ALA A 600 -7.81 -12.30 -8.64
CA ALA A 600 -7.89 -11.35 -9.74
C ALA A 600 -8.14 -9.95 -9.18
N ILE A 601 -7.57 -8.94 -9.83
CA ILE A 601 -7.70 -7.55 -9.41
C ILE A 601 -8.96 -6.96 -10.06
N PRO A 602 -9.87 -6.34 -9.30
CA PRO A 602 -10.96 -5.57 -9.88
C PRO A 602 -10.40 -4.37 -10.63
N VAL A 603 -10.96 -4.07 -11.80
CA VAL A 603 -10.56 -2.94 -12.65
C VAL A 603 -10.59 -1.62 -11.87
N GLU A 604 -11.53 -1.48 -10.93
CA GLU A 604 -11.68 -0.32 -10.07
C GLU A 604 -10.49 -0.08 -9.11
N GLN A 605 -9.62 -1.08 -8.93
CA GLN A 605 -8.42 -1.03 -8.09
C GLN A 605 -7.11 -1.11 -8.90
N TYR A 606 -7.19 -0.97 -10.22
CA TYR A 606 -6.02 -0.92 -11.10
C TYR A 606 -5.13 0.29 -10.79
N ARG A 607 -3.84 0.16 -11.08
CA ARG A 607 -2.82 1.17 -10.78
C ARG A 607 -1.91 1.44 -11.97
N THR A 608 -1.20 2.55 -11.93
CA THR A 608 -0.25 2.96 -12.98
C THR A 608 1.18 2.47 -12.75
N ASP A 609 1.46 1.92 -11.57
CA ASP A 609 2.81 1.59 -11.12
C ASP A 609 2.81 0.38 -10.17
N PHE A 610 3.78 -0.50 -10.38
CA PHE A 610 3.98 -1.72 -9.62
C PHE A 610 5.46 -1.97 -9.38
N VAL A 611 5.75 -2.58 -8.23
CA VAL A 611 7.04 -3.20 -7.94
C VAL A 611 6.76 -4.63 -7.50
N VAL A 612 7.24 -5.60 -8.26
CA VAL A 612 6.96 -7.02 -8.04
C VAL A 612 8.23 -7.82 -7.81
N LEU A 613 8.13 -8.89 -7.04
CA LEU A 613 9.23 -9.81 -6.75
C LEU A 613 9.10 -11.11 -7.53
N VAL A 614 10.13 -11.47 -8.27
CA VAL A 614 10.23 -12.81 -8.85
C VAL A 614 11.25 -13.63 -8.05
N PRO A 615 10.83 -14.73 -7.38
CA PRO A 615 11.74 -15.63 -6.67
C PRO A 615 12.71 -16.35 -7.62
N ALA A 616 13.86 -16.79 -7.09
CA ALA A 616 14.90 -17.46 -7.87
C ALA A 616 14.76 -18.99 -7.88
N GLU A 617 13.87 -19.52 -7.05
CA GLU A 617 13.73 -20.92 -6.70
C GLU A 617 12.82 -21.71 -7.67
N TYR A 618 12.35 -21.10 -8.76
CA TYR A 618 11.46 -21.71 -9.75
C TYR A 618 12.09 -21.69 -11.14
N GLU A 619 11.79 -22.72 -11.95
CA GLU A 619 12.34 -22.87 -13.31
C GLU A 619 11.87 -21.74 -14.24
N ASP A 620 10.57 -21.45 -14.23
CA ASP A 620 9.97 -20.44 -15.06
C ASP A 620 9.10 -19.49 -14.24
N ASN A 621 9.31 -18.18 -14.43
CA ASN A 621 8.52 -17.13 -13.79
C ASN A 621 7.85 -16.26 -14.86
N TYR A 622 6.63 -15.83 -14.62
CA TYR A 622 5.84 -15.08 -15.59
C TYR A 622 5.12 -13.90 -14.93
N ILE A 623 4.83 -12.92 -15.78
CA ILE A 623 3.99 -11.78 -15.47
C ILE A 623 2.87 -11.67 -16.49
N ASN A 624 1.66 -11.38 -16.00
CA ASN A 624 0.56 -10.89 -16.83
C ASN A 624 0.32 -9.42 -16.48
N VAL A 625 0.43 -8.55 -17.48
CA VAL A 625 0.10 -7.11 -17.37
C VAL A 625 -1.14 -6.85 -18.21
N THR A 626 -2.24 -6.53 -17.54
CA THR A 626 -3.52 -6.21 -18.16
C THR A 626 -3.73 -4.71 -18.14
N ALA A 627 -3.85 -4.08 -19.31
CA ALA A 627 -4.01 -2.64 -19.42
C ALA A 627 -5.09 -2.28 -20.45
N PRO A 628 -5.69 -1.07 -20.38
CA PRO A 628 -6.54 -0.57 -21.44
C PRO A 628 -5.87 -0.67 -22.81
N THR A 629 -6.61 -1.09 -23.82
CA THR A 629 -6.05 -1.33 -25.16
C THR A 629 -5.42 -0.05 -25.72
N GLY A 630 -4.11 -0.11 -26.01
CA GLY A 630 -3.32 1.03 -26.51
C GLY A 630 -2.69 1.89 -25.42
N ALA A 631 -2.82 1.52 -24.14
CA ALA A 631 -2.02 2.11 -23.07
C ALA A 631 -0.53 1.74 -23.26
N ALA A 632 0.36 2.69 -23.06
CA ALA A 632 1.80 2.43 -23.04
C ALA A 632 2.16 1.74 -21.72
N VAL A 633 2.86 0.61 -21.80
CA VAL A 633 3.33 -0.16 -20.65
C VAL A 633 4.83 -0.30 -20.74
N LEU A 634 5.53 -0.07 -19.64
CA LEU A 634 6.96 -0.28 -19.51
C LEU A 634 7.21 -1.35 -18.44
N VAL A 635 8.06 -2.33 -18.75
CA VAL A 635 8.60 -3.30 -17.80
C VAL A 635 10.09 -3.00 -17.67
N ASP A 636 10.56 -2.73 -16.46
CA ASP A 636 11.96 -2.36 -16.16
C ASP A 636 12.47 -1.14 -16.97
N GLY A 637 11.56 -0.21 -17.24
CA GLY A 637 11.83 0.99 -18.04
C GLY A 637 11.87 0.75 -19.55
N GLU A 638 11.67 -0.48 -20.02
CA GLU A 638 11.56 -0.81 -21.44
C GLU A 638 10.09 -0.83 -21.87
N GLU A 639 9.74 0.00 -22.87
CA GLU A 639 8.39 0.06 -23.42
C GLU A 639 8.04 -1.21 -24.21
N ILE A 640 6.90 -1.80 -23.87
CA ILE A 640 6.36 -2.97 -24.55
C ILE A 640 5.55 -2.52 -25.77
N LEU A 641 5.92 -3.01 -26.95
CA LEU A 641 5.24 -2.65 -28.20
C LEU A 641 3.85 -3.30 -28.29
N ASP A 642 2.87 -2.57 -28.84
CA ASP A 642 1.48 -3.01 -29.05
C ASP A 642 1.33 -4.42 -29.66
N GLY A 643 2.27 -4.82 -30.54
CA GLY A 643 2.24 -6.13 -31.21
C GLY A 643 2.42 -7.33 -30.28
N PHE A 644 2.83 -7.13 -29.02
CA PHE A 644 2.94 -8.18 -28.01
C PHE A 644 1.70 -8.32 -27.13
N PHE A 645 0.74 -7.41 -27.23
CA PHE A 645 -0.50 -7.46 -26.47
C PHE A 645 -1.56 -8.31 -27.18
N THR A 646 -2.31 -9.07 -26.40
CA THR A 646 -3.49 -9.80 -26.86
C THR A 646 -4.74 -9.09 -26.37
N VAL A 647 -5.59 -8.64 -27.30
CA VAL A 647 -6.87 -8.00 -26.97
C VAL A 647 -7.79 -9.00 -26.26
N VAL A 648 -8.45 -8.55 -25.20
CA VAL A 648 -9.40 -9.35 -24.40
C VAL A 648 -10.82 -8.89 -24.69
N GLY A 649 -11.77 -9.83 -24.70
CA GLY A 649 -13.18 -9.53 -24.54
C GLY A 649 -13.77 -8.49 -25.50
N SER A 650 -14.28 -7.42 -24.91
CA SER A 650 -14.93 -6.30 -25.59
C SER A 650 -13.98 -5.48 -26.46
N GLY A 651 -12.67 -5.64 -26.23
CA GLY A 651 -11.62 -4.85 -26.83
C GLY A 651 -11.16 -3.67 -25.97
N GLU A 652 -11.79 -3.45 -24.81
CA GLU A 652 -11.41 -2.37 -23.89
C GLU A 652 -10.06 -2.62 -23.23
N TYR A 653 -9.72 -3.88 -22.98
CA TYR A 653 -8.47 -4.29 -22.36
C TYR A 653 -7.64 -5.21 -23.26
N SER A 654 -6.35 -5.22 -23.02
CA SER A 654 -5.40 -6.15 -23.62
C SER A 654 -4.41 -6.63 -22.57
N VAL A 655 -3.89 -7.84 -22.77
CA VAL A 655 -2.93 -8.46 -21.84
C VAL A 655 -1.59 -8.70 -22.54
N TYR A 656 -0.52 -8.31 -21.86
CA TYR A 656 0.84 -8.71 -22.16
C TYR A 656 1.26 -9.82 -21.20
N ARG A 657 1.89 -10.87 -21.72
CA ARG A 657 2.41 -11.99 -20.92
C ARG A 657 3.88 -12.18 -21.25
N GLN A 658 4.73 -12.29 -20.24
CA GLN A 658 6.17 -12.43 -20.43
C GLN A 658 6.80 -13.30 -19.35
N ARG A 659 7.83 -14.06 -19.74
CA ARG A 659 8.74 -14.71 -18.81
C ARG A 659 9.72 -13.70 -18.21
N LEU A 660 9.88 -13.70 -16.89
CA LEU A 660 10.81 -12.86 -16.15
C LEU A 660 11.99 -13.66 -15.60
N GLU A 661 13.12 -12.98 -15.46
CA GLU A 661 14.24 -13.48 -14.67
C GLU A 661 13.97 -13.25 -13.17
N PRO A 662 14.65 -13.95 -12.25
CA PRO A 662 14.53 -13.67 -10.82
C PRO A 662 15.00 -12.26 -10.45
N GLY A 663 14.27 -11.61 -9.52
CA GLY A 663 14.62 -10.29 -8.99
C GLY A 663 13.43 -9.36 -8.79
N THR A 664 13.73 -8.09 -8.55
CA THR A 664 12.74 -7.02 -8.44
C THR A 664 12.46 -6.44 -9.82
N HIS A 665 11.18 -6.38 -10.20
CA HIS A 665 10.75 -5.78 -11.47
C HIS A 665 9.83 -4.59 -11.23
N THR A 666 9.92 -3.61 -12.12
CA THR A 666 9.02 -2.46 -12.14
C THR A 666 8.09 -2.54 -13.34
N VAL A 667 6.81 -2.23 -13.13
CA VAL A 667 5.85 -2.05 -14.22
C VAL A 667 5.25 -0.66 -14.09
N THR A 668 5.25 0.10 -15.18
CA THR A 668 4.54 1.37 -15.25
C THR A 668 3.62 1.39 -16.47
N ALA A 669 2.48 2.06 -16.34
CA ALA A 669 1.50 2.15 -17.41
C ALA A 669 0.96 3.59 -17.52
N SER A 670 0.66 4.04 -18.75
CA SER A 670 0.08 5.36 -19.00
C SER A 670 -1.37 5.49 -18.51
N GLU A 671 -2.03 4.37 -18.25
CA GLU A 671 -3.40 4.22 -17.77
C GLU A 671 -3.39 3.13 -16.66
N PRO A 672 -4.35 3.12 -15.72
CA PRO A 672 -4.44 2.08 -14.70
C PRO A 672 -4.49 0.66 -15.30
N ALA A 673 -3.60 -0.21 -14.83
CA ALA A 673 -3.42 -1.60 -15.24
C ALA A 673 -3.52 -2.56 -14.03
N GLY A 674 -3.59 -3.86 -14.28
CA GLY A 674 -3.48 -4.92 -13.29
C GLY A 674 -2.26 -5.80 -13.57
N VAL A 675 -1.58 -6.26 -12.51
CA VAL A 675 -0.38 -7.10 -12.62
C VAL A 675 -0.57 -8.37 -11.80
N LEU A 676 -0.32 -9.51 -12.43
CA LEU A 676 -0.31 -10.82 -11.79
C LEU A 676 1.04 -11.48 -12.01
N VAL A 677 1.58 -12.14 -10.99
CA VAL A 677 2.88 -12.81 -11.05
C VAL A 677 2.71 -14.25 -10.60
N TYR A 678 3.32 -15.18 -11.33
CA TYR A 678 3.26 -16.60 -11.03
C TYR A 678 4.45 -17.33 -11.64
N GLY A 679 4.74 -18.54 -11.16
CA GLY A 679 5.81 -19.36 -11.70
C GLY A 679 5.55 -20.84 -11.54
N TYR A 680 6.30 -21.64 -12.29
CA TYR A 680 6.20 -23.09 -12.34
C TYR A 680 7.57 -23.73 -12.13
N ASP A 681 7.55 -24.83 -11.40
CA ASP A 681 8.62 -25.82 -11.39
C ASP A 681 7.96 -27.21 -11.31
N GLN A 682 8.75 -28.26 -11.40
CA GLN A 682 8.23 -29.62 -11.38
C GLN A 682 7.52 -29.90 -10.04
N TYR A 683 6.22 -30.19 -10.12
CA TYR A 683 5.31 -30.44 -8.99
C TYR A 683 5.12 -29.28 -7.99
N VAL A 684 5.25 -28.03 -8.43
CA VAL A 684 5.01 -26.88 -7.56
C VAL A 684 4.73 -25.60 -8.34
N SER A 685 3.96 -24.68 -7.79
CA SER A 685 3.78 -23.34 -8.36
C SER A 685 3.52 -22.29 -7.31
N TYR A 686 3.85 -21.03 -7.62
CA TYR A 686 3.37 -19.89 -6.83
C TYR A 686 2.57 -18.96 -7.70
N ALA A 687 1.61 -18.26 -7.10
CA ALA A 687 0.93 -17.17 -7.77
C ALA A 687 0.51 -16.11 -6.78
N TYR A 688 0.58 -14.83 -7.16
CA TYR A 688 0.08 -13.76 -6.32
C TYR A 688 -0.31 -12.52 -7.14
N THR A 689 -1.12 -11.66 -6.52
CA THR A 689 -1.49 -10.35 -7.05
C THR A 689 -0.30 -9.38 -6.93
N GLY A 690 0.19 -8.81 -8.03
CA GLY A 690 1.37 -7.92 -8.02
C GLY A 690 1.17 -6.60 -7.27
N GLY A 691 -0.08 -6.22 -7.00
CA GLY A 691 -0.45 -5.02 -6.26
C GLY A 691 -1.83 -4.51 -6.69
N LEU A 692 -2.42 -3.64 -5.87
CA LEU A 692 -3.70 -3.01 -6.14
C LEU A 692 -3.90 -1.76 -5.28
N ASP A 693 -4.77 -0.87 -5.73
CA ASP A 693 -5.41 0.08 -4.82
C ASP A 693 -6.35 -0.68 -3.87
N LEU A 694 -6.56 -0.12 -2.69
CA LEU A 694 -7.43 -0.65 -1.65
C LEU A 694 -8.45 0.42 -1.25
N ASN A 695 -8.95 1.14 -2.24
CA ASN A 695 -9.97 2.17 -2.05
C ASN A 695 -11.26 1.53 -1.51
N ASP A 696 -11.91 2.20 -0.56
CA ASP A 696 -13.23 1.80 -0.08
C ASP A 696 -14.28 2.12 -1.16
N ILE A 697 -14.58 1.13 -2.00
CA ILE A 697 -15.58 1.22 -3.07
C ILE A 697 -16.94 0.61 -2.67
N ASN A 698 -16.97 -0.19 -1.60
CA ASN A 698 -18.20 -0.67 -0.96
C ASN A 698 -18.27 -0.30 0.51
N LYS A 699 -19.47 -0.40 1.09
CA LYS A 699 -19.68 -0.22 2.53
C LYS A 699 -19.52 -1.56 3.25
N GLU A 700 -18.84 -1.54 4.37
CA GLU A 700 -18.84 -2.67 5.30
C GLU A 700 -20.15 -2.73 6.09
N THR A 701 -20.55 -3.95 6.41
CA THR A 701 -21.59 -4.21 7.40
C THR A 701 -21.09 -3.78 8.79
N PRO A 702 -21.85 -2.95 9.54
CA PRO A 702 -21.50 -2.64 10.92
C PRO A 702 -21.44 -3.90 11.78
N PHE A 703 -20.42 -4.00 12.63
CA PHE A 703 -20.36 -5.08 13.61
C PHE A 703 -21.47 -4.90 14.67
N THR A 704 -22.42 -5.82 14.69
CA THR A 704 -23.43 -5.93 15.75
C THR A 704 -23.16 -7.21 16.54
N ALA A 705 -22.86 -7.07 17.83
CA ALA A 705 -22.60 -8.20 18.73
C ALA A 705 -23.88 -9.00 19.09
N SER A 706 -24.89 -8.97 18.23
CA SER A 706 -26.20 -9.58 18.47
C SER A 706 -26.78 -10.10 17.16
N ASP A 707 -26.59 -11.39 16.91
CA ASP A 707 -27.53 -12.22 16.16
C ASP A 707 -27.45 -13.62 16.80
N ASP A 708 -28.11 -13.73 17.96
CA ASP A 708 -28.70 -14.97 18.48
C ASP A 708 -30.12 -15.11 17.89
#